data_AF-A0A554J3X9-F1
#
_entry.id   AF-A0A554J3X9-F1
#
_cell.length_a   1.000
_cell.length_b   1.000
_cell.length_c   1.000
_cell.angle_alpha   90.00
_cell.angle_beta   90.00
_cell.angle_gamma   90.00
#
_symmetry.space_group_name_H-M   'P 1'
#
loop_
_entity.id
_entity.type
_entity.pdbx_description
1 polymer ?
#
loop_
_entity_poly.entity_id
_entity_poly.type
_entity_poly.pdbx_seq_one_letter_code
_entity_poly.pdbx_strand_id
1 'polypeptide(L)'
;HFGARAPVLGKILAGVVIDEEEEEFLKKDKEDPVELGALSKLEPINADIKLHLSGTPYRILMGSEFTQEDIIAFVQFSDIYEAKLRWSAEHLDETEWANPYYGFPQMIRFAFNPNESSRQRLADIPGSKPAELFTPASISKSGDYTTFKYEQEVIDLLQVLDGSKNDTNMLGLLDNETVKAGKLAQHIVVVLPYRASCDALETLIKKNKKRFKNISEYKLLNISGYDQAHSTPEEVKSVIAKTAQIGEKTITLTVNRMLTGTTVPQWDTMIYLKGTTSPQEYDQAIFRLQSAWIEKYKDEKGDVIKYDMKPQTLLVDLDPTRLFYLQEMKAFTYGANTQYVGNENIEKSIERELRISPIITLNAEQNKLVEVTATVIIDHVRKYASERTITEDVQDIGIDASLKKNPAIFELISKLAELGGKNGLNILPNKEEGEEIDLPEPDSDTGGTDSSSTGTDEVDGAGTEDISSFERRFRTYYVMILLFAFLSKTIEKTLTDVINNIDANEDNSRIARNLGLKKSDLLLIRDLINPFVRSALDYKIQNADYRSFDATVSPVEHIDIAINKFGRLSAAEIFTPPAIVSRMYDSFDQEFWKNAKTAKILDLASKSGSFAKGFVEKAMKQGVRIEDIQDNFYSIPTSPTAYEFTRKMYEALGLNINNIAMHFTSFDLVKLKDKEVQALLLQDKPFSDIRLGDLKEPARMSLKSNKDNMKFTAIVGNPPYQQRDGGAQASARPIYNLFVEMAKKLDPGNISMIMPTRWYSGGKGLDDFRDQMLNDIHISELHDFLKPELVFKNINLRGGICYFFWVKDFDNAKNLTKVFTYENSLNPNVNIRSLKTQGSNIVIRHSQAIEILKKVKSHPTFQSFENHISALRPFGFRGYFTKNKQFRSSKDGLKDPVICYGKGKKIGYLERSEIAKNPAWIDKYKVFTPRANNIGTELNDDNLNTFIGHPKTICTESYVVVGADLKLGKKTSRNLSKYFTTKFTRFQHSVGKASQDATSKTYKFVPLQNFTEKSDIDWSKSIADIDKQLYRKYGLDKREIDFIETHIKAMH
;
A
#
# COMPACT_ATOMS: atom_id res chain seq x y z
N HIS A 1 11.85 -14.10 37.34
CA HIS A 1 11.36 -13.46 36.11
C HIS A 1 12.50 -13.42 35.11
N PHE A 2 12.52 -14.33 34.14
CA PHE A 2 13.69 -14.54 33.27
C PHE A 2 13.55 -13.93 31.87
N GLY A 3 12.48 -13.17 31.61
CA GLY A 3 12.26 -12.52 30.31
C GLY A 3 12.32 -13.52 29.14
N ALA A 4 12.98 -13.14 28.05
CA ALA A 4 13.18 -14.01 26.88
C ALA A 4 13.94 -15.32 27.19
N ARG A 5 14.67 -15.38 28.31
CA ARG A 5 15.42 -16.57 28.77
C ARG A 5 14.53 -17.61 29.46
N ALA A 6 13.31 -17.24 29.83
CA ALA A 6 12.41 -18.10 30.61
C ALA A 6 12.14 -19.49 30.00
N PRO A 7 11.94 -19.67 28.68
CA PRO A 7 11.73 -21.00 28.10
C PRO A 7 12.95 -21.91 28.29
N VAL A 8 14.15 -21.38 28.01
CA VAL A 8 15.41 -22.13 28.11
C VAL A 8 15.77 -22.40 29.58
N LEU A 9 15.62 -21.41 30.47
CA LEU A 9 15.84 -21.61 31.90
C LEU A 9 14.81 -22.53 32.54
N GLY A 10 13.56 -22.52 32.04
CA GLY A 10 12.52 -23.45 32.44
C GLY A 10 12.89 -24.90 32.11
N LYS A 11 13.50 -25.14 30.94
CA LYS A 11 14.05 -26.45 30.56
C LYS A 11 15.15 -26.90 31.53
N ILE A 12 16.11 -26.04 31.84
CA ILE A 12 17.19 -26.34 32.82
C ILE A 12 16.59 -26.71 34.18
N LEU A 13 15.63 -25.92 34.69
CA LEU A 13 14.96 -26.16 35.97
C LEU A 13 14.10 -27.44 35.97
N ALA A 14 13.60 -27.87 34.80
CA ALA A 14 12.87 -29.11 34.60
C ALA A 14 13.78 -30.33 34.34
N GLY A 15 15.11 -30.16 34.34
CA GLY A 15 16.07 -31.22 34.01
C GLY A 15 16.09 -31.62 32.54
N VAL A 16 15.56 -30.78 31.65
CA VAL A 16 15.58 -30.98 30.20
C VAL A 16 16.90 -30.46 29.64
N VAL A 17 17.59 -31.31 28.87
CA VAL A 17 18.83 -30.95 28.16
C VAL A 17 18.51 -29.89 27.10
N ILE A 18 19.21 -28.76 27.16
CA ILE A 18 19.14 -27.69 26.16
C ILE A 18 20.09 -27.99 24.99
N ASP A 19 19.75 -27.54 23.79
CA ASP A 19 20.59 -27.73 22.60
C ASP A 19 21.68 -26.65 22.43
N GLU A 20 22.58 -26.83 21.47
CA GLU A 20 23.69 -25.89 21.22
C GLU A 20 23.21 -24.49 20.84
N GLU A 21 22.09 -24.35 20.11
CA GLU A 21 21.53 -23.05 19.73
C GLU A 21 20.97 -22.31 20.94
N GLU A 22 20.27 -23.02 21.84
CA GLU A 22 19.74 -22.49 23.10
C GLU A 22 20.87 -22.08 24.06
N GLU A 23 21.95 -22.85 24.08
CA GLU A 23 23.14 -22.52 24.87
C GLU A 23 23.87 -21.28 24.31
N GLU A 24 23.93 -21.14 22.98
CA GLU A 24 24.47 -19.95 22.31
C GLU A 24 23.58 -18.71 22.51
N PHE A 25 22.25 -18.88 22.53
CA PHE A 25 21.28 -17.83 22.83
C PHE A 25 21.50 -17.23 24.22
N LEU A 26 21.72 -18.08 25.23
CA LEU A 26 22.05 -17.62 26.57
C LEU A 26 23.41 -16.88 26.60
N LYS A 27 24.41 -17.30 25.80
CA LYS A 27 25.76 -16.68 25.74
C LYS A 27 25.81 -15.33 25.00
N LYS A 28 24.89 -15.06 24.06
CA LYS A 28 24.90 -13.85 23.22
C LYS A 28 24.43 -12.57 23.95
N ASP A 29 23.75 -12.70 25.08
CA ASP A 29 23.19 -11.58 25.82
C ASP A 29 24.20 -11.03 26.84
N LYS A 30 24.80 -9.87 26.54
CA LYS A 30 25.95 -9.31 27.28
C LYS A 30 25.56 -8.50 28.53
N GLU A 31 24.29 -8.40 28.88
CA GLU A 31 23.83 -7.45 29.91
C GLU A 31 24.01 -7.92 31.36
N ASP A 32 24.26 -9.21 31.64
CA ASP A 32 24.68 -9.65 32.98
C ASP A 32 25.51 -10.96 32.96
N PRO A 33 26.86 -10.88 32.90
CA PRO A 33 27.73 -12.06 32.85
C PRO A 33 27.72 -12.92 34.11
N VAL A 34 27.19 -12.41 35.23
CA VAL A 34 27.32 -13.04 36.55
C VAL A 34 26.32 -14.19 36.75
N GLU A 35 25.19 -14.22 36.04
CA GLU A 35 24.17 -15.29 36.19
C GLU A 35 24.48 -16.58 35.42
N LEU A 36 25.05 -16.52 34.21
CA LEU A 36 25.24 -17.70 33.34
C LEU A 36 26.14 -18.79 33.94
N GLY A 37 27.20 -18.39 34.65
CA GLY A 37 28.11 -19.32 35.32
C GLY A 37 27.46 -20.05 36.51
N ALA A 38 26.38 -19.50 37.08
CA ALA A 38 25.62 -20.11 38.17
C ALA A 38 24.48 -21.00 37.66
N LEU A 39 23.90 -20.68 36.49
CA LEU A 39 22.75 -21.37 35.91
C LEU A 39 23.06 -22.81 35.45
N SER A 40 24.30 -23.09 35.02
CA SER A 40 24.76 -24.44 34.62
C SER A 40 24.93 -25.42 35.78
N LYS A 41 24.73 -24.98 37.03
CA LYS A 41 24.86 -25.79 38.25
C LYS A 41 23.54 -25.97 39.02
N LEU A 42 22.42 -25.50 38.48
CA LEU A 42 21.11 -25.66 39.12
C LEU A 42 20.63 -27.10 38.95
N GLU A 43 20.36 -27.77 40.07
CA GLU A 43 19.68 -29.07 40.06
C GLU A 43 18.21 -28.89 39.65
N PRO A 44 17.60 -29.89 38.99
CA PRO A 44 16.18 -29.86 38.66
C PRO A 44 15.32 -29.65 39.91
N ILE A 45 14.39 -28.70 39.85
CA ILE A 45 13.50 -28.38 40.97
C ILE A 45 12.15 -29.05 40.72
N ASN A 46 11.82 -30.05 41.53
CA ASN A 46 10.48 -30.64 41.57
C ASN A 46 9.64 -29.93 42.64
N ALA A 47 8.66 -29.11 42.23
CA ALA A 47 7.84 -28.30 43.12
C ALA A 47 6.35 -28.61 42.92
N ASP A 48 5.63 -28.82 44.02
CA ASP A 48 4.17 -29.06 44.03
C ASP A 48 3.37 -27.80 43.65
N ILE A 49 3.94 -26.61 43.89
CA ILE A 49 3.33 -25.31 43.61
C ILE A 49 4.37 -24.42 42.92
N LYS A 50 3.97 -23.77 41.82
CA LYS A 50 4.80 -22.81 41.08
C LYS A 50 4.16 -21.44 41.11
N LEU A 51 4.91 -20.43 41.59
CA LEU A 51 4.48 -19.04 41.56
C LEU A 51 5.21 -18.29 40.43
N HIS A 52 4.46 -17.90 39.40
CA HIS A 52 5.00 -17.13 38.28
C HIS A 52 4.74 -15.63 38.52
N LEU A 53 5.81 -14.87 38.74
CA LEU A 53 5.73 -13.42 38.93
C LEU A 53 6.07 -12.70 37.64
N SER A 54 5.16 -11.84 37.19
CA SER A 54 5.41 -10.93 36.08
C SER A 54 5.26 -9.46 36.44
N GLY A 55 6.20 -8.62 36.01
CA GLY A 55 6.08 -7.16 36.13
C GLY A 55 5.01 -6.55 35.24
N THR A 56 4.53 -7.29 34.24
CA THR A 56 3.36 -6.92 33.44
C THR A 56 2.52 -8.15 33.12
N PRO A 57 1.19 -8.06 33.15
CA PRO A 57 0.35 -9.23 32.94
C PRO A 57 0.26 -9.63 31.47
N TYR A 58 0.59 -8.73 30.53
CA TYR A 58 0.58 -8.99 29.08
C TYR A 58 1.14 -10.37 28.70
N ARG A 59 2.37 -10.73 29.07
CA ARG A 59 2.90 -12.05 28.70
C ARG A 59 2.11 -13.23 29.30
N ILE A 60 1.61 -13.09 30.52
CA ILE A 60 0.82 -14.14 31.20
C ILE A 60 -0.56 -14.26 30.55
N LEU A 61 -1.20 -13.12 30.24
CA LEU A 61 -2.53 -13.05 29.63
C LEU A 61 -2.51 -13.37 28.12
N MET A 62 -1.39 -13.13 27.44
CA MET A 62 -1.27 -13.23 25.98
C MET A 62 -0.44 -14.44 25.52
N GLY A 63 0.33 -15.06 26.43
CA GLY A 63 1.17 -16.23 26.14
C GLY A 63 0.41 -17.53 26.33
N SER A 64 0.80 -18.58 25.60
CA SER A 64 0.29 -19.95 25.80
C SER A 64 1.05 -20.71 26.91
N GLU A 65 1.74 -19.99 27.80
CA GLU A 65 2.57 -20.55 28.87
C GLU A 65 1.72 -21.13 30.00
N PHE A 66 0.49 -20.63 30.18
CA PHE A 66 -0.43 -21.02 31.24
C PHE A 66 -1.71 -21.63 30.66
N THR A 67 -2.24 -22.62 31.36
CA THR A 67 -3.44 -23.39 31.03
C THR A 67 -4.68 -22.77 31.69
N GLN A 68 -5.88 -23.26 31.37
CA GLN A 68 -7.11 -22.76 32.01
C GLN A 68 -7.21 -23.16 33.49
N GLU A 69 -6.48 -24.20 33.88
CA GLU A 69 -6.40 -24.68 35.26
C GLU A 69 -5.48 -23.83 36.15
N ASP A 70 -4.64 -22.96 35.56
CA ASP A 70 -3.73 -22.09 36.29
C ASP A 70 -4.44 -20.84 36.84
N ILE A 71 -4.18 -20.52 38.12
CA ILE A 71 -4.77 -19.33 38.77
C ILE A 71 -3.94 -18.08 38.41
N ILE A 72 -4.53 -17.19 37.63
CA ILE A 72 -3.94 -15.89 37.29
C ILE A 72 -4.57 -14.81 38.15
N ALA A 73 -3.77 -14.21 39.03
CA ALA A 73 -4.12 -13.00 39.78
C ALA A 73 -3.20 -11.85 39.37
N PHE A 74 -3.75 -10.66 39.19
CA PHE A 74 -2.97 -9.45 38.89
C PHE A 74 -3.53 -8.26 39.67
N VAL A 75 -2.64 -7.32 40.00
CA VAL A 75 -2.95 -6.05 40.67
C VAL A 75 -2.49 -4.93 39.75
N GLN A 76 -3.41 -4.05 39.38
CA GLN A 76 -3.17 -2.86 38.58
C GLN A 76 -2.83 -1.67 39.47
N PHE A 77 -2.25 -0.63 38.87
CA PHE A 77 -2.00 0.63 39.56
C PHE A 77 -3.29 1.28 40.11
N SER A 78 -4.41 1.13 39.39
CA SER A 78 -5.74 1.54 39.85
C SER A 78 -6.15 0.85 41.16
N ASP A 79 -5.91 -0.45 41.27
CA ASP A 79 -6.19 -1.22 42.49
C ASP A 79 -5.36 -0.72 43.68
N ILE A 80 -4.07 -0.44 43.45
CA ILE A 80 -3.14 0.08 44.48
C ILE A 80 -3.61 1.46 44.97
N TYR A 81 -4.01 2.34 44.06
CA TYR A 81 -4.43 3.69 44.42
C TYR A 81 -5.81 3.71 45.10
N GLU A 82 -6.75 2.89 44.65
CA GLU A 82 -8.03 2.70 45.35
C GLU A 82 -7.81 2.14 46.76
N ALA A 83 -6.90 1.18 46.93
CA ALA A 83 -6.52 0.67 48.24
C ALA A 83 -5.87 1.76 49.12
N LYS A 84 -5.03 2.63 48.53
CA LYS A 84 -4.47 3.81 49.22
C LYS A 84 -5.58 4.70 49.78
N LEU A 85 -6.53 5.10 48.93
CA LEU A 85 -7.64 5.97 49.31
C LEU A 85 -8.55 5.30 50.36
N ARG A 86 -8.87 4.03 50.17
CA ARG A 86 -9.70 3.26 51.09
C ARG A 86 -9.05 3.13 52.47
N TRP A 87 -7.76 2.80 52.52
CA TRP A 87 -7.04 2.70 53.79
C TRP A 87 -7.09 4.04 54.54
N SER A 88 -6.83 5.15 53.85
CA SER A 88 -6.87 6.49 54.45
C SER A 88 -8.27 6.88 54.93
N ALA A 89 -9.33 6.43 54.26
CA ALA A 89 -10.70 6.67 54.70
C ALA A 89 -11.09 5.81 55.92
N GLU A 90 -10.53 4.61 56.05
CA GLU A 90 -10.82 3.67 57.14
C GLU A 90 -9.95 3.93 58.41
N HIS A 91 -8.79 4.60 58.29
CA HIS A 91 -7.81 4.80 59.37
C HIS A 91 -7.52 6.30 59.64
N LEU A 92 -8.57 7.08 59.92
CA LEU A 92 -8.46 8.55 60.11
C LEU A 92 -7.64 8.98 61.34
N ASP A 93 -7.51 8.12 62.35
CA ASP A 93 -6.76 8.39 63.58
C ASP A 93 -5.27 8.00 63.50
N GLU A 94 -4.85 7.36 62.40
CA GLU A 94 -3.45 6.97 62.17
C GLU A 94 -2.69 8.00 61.35
N THR A 95 -1.37 8.07 61.53
CA THR A 95 -0.50 8.90 60.67
C THR A 95 -0.61 8.46 59.21
N GLU A 96 -0.66 9.42 58.28
CA GLU A 96 -0.83 9.12 56.85
C GLU A 96 0.21 8.12 56.30
N TRP A 97 1.44 8.14 56.85
CA TRP A 97 2.54 7.26 56.46
C TRP A 97 2.54 5.87 57.10
N ALA A 98 1.51 5.56 57.91
CA ALA A 98 1.16 4.19 58.29
C ALA A 98 0.42 3.47 57.15
N ASN A 99 -0.16 4.22 56.20
CA ASN A 99 -0.73 3.66 54.98
C ASN A 99 0.36 2.90 54.20
N PRO A 100 0.20 1.59 53.94
CA PRO A 100 1.20 0.82 53.18
C PRO A 100 1.40 1.35 51.76
N TYR A 101 0.48 2.17 51.26
CA TYR A 101 0.50 2.80 49.95
C TYR A 101 0.85 4.30 49.97
N TYR A 102 1.23 4.89 51.12
CA TYR A 102 1.44 6.34 51.29
C TYR A 102 2.29 7.00 50.21
N GLY A 103 3.39 6.38 49.76
CA GLY A 103 4.30 6.94 48.76
C GLY A 103 3.99 6.62 47.30
N PHE A 104 2.86 5.98 46.97
CA PHE A 104 2.52 5.75 45.57
C PHE A 104 1.92 7.03 44.95
N PRO A 105 2.54 7.60 43.90
CA PRO A 105 2.12 8.87 43.30
C PRO A 105 0.82 8.70 42.52
N GLN A 106 0.00 9.75 42.43
CA GLN A 106 -0.97 9.88 41.33
C GLN A 106 -0.22 10.20 40.02
N MET A 107 -0.67 9.68 38.88
CA MET A 107 -0.03 9.96 37.59
C MET A 107 -0.93 10.78 36.68
N ILE A 108 -0.50 11.99 36.35
CA ILE A 108 -1.18 12.88 35.41
C ILE A 108 -0.55 12.73 34.04
N ARG A 109 -1.38 12.48 33.01
CA ARG A 109 -0.90 12.23 31.65
C ARG A 109 -1.29 13.37 30.73
N PHE A 110 -0.33 14.02 30.11
CA PHE A 110 -0.56 15.04 29.09
C PHE A 110 -0.49 14.41 27.70
N ALA A 111 -1.57 14.56 26.94
CA ALA A 111 -1.64 14.20 25.53
C ALA A 111 -1.61 15.48 24.70
N PHE A 112 -0.40 15.93 24.35
CA PHE A 112 -0.22 17.15 23.57
C PHE A 112 0.04 16.83 22.11
N ASN A 113 -0.55 17.62 21.22
CA ASN A 113 -0.06 17.63 19.85
C ASN A 113 1.32 18.32 19.82
N PRO A 114 2.25 17.92 18.94
CA PRO A 114 3.49 18.67 18.72
C PRO A 114 3.16 20.12 18.36
N ASN A 115 4.09 21.06 18.58
CA ASN A 115 3.92 22.47 18.24
C ASN A 115 3.65 22.70 16.74
N GLU A 116 3.19 23.90 16.36
CA GLU A 116 2.73 24.20 14.99
C GLU A 116 3.75 23.85 13.89
N SER A 117 5.02 24.25 14.04
CA SER A 117 6.05 23.97 13.01
C SER A 117 6.30 22.47 12.83
N SER A 118 6.27 21.70 13.91
CA SER A 118 6.38 20.25 13.89
C SER A 118 5.21 19.59 13.17
N ARG A 119 3.97 20.05 13.40
CA ARG A 119 2.78 19.50 12.71
C ARG A 119 2.80 19.79 11.22
N GLN A 120 3.19 21.01 10.82
CA GLN A 120 3.32 21.37 9.41
C GLN A 120 4.34 20.47 8.71
N ARG A 121 5.50 20.23 9.34
CA ARG A 121 6.52 19.32 8.81
C ARG A 121 6.03 17.87 8.66
N LEU A 122 5.30 17.36 9.65
CA LEU A 122 4.75 16.01 9.61
C LEU A 122 3.68 15.86 8.52
N ALA A 123 2.86 16.90 8.30
CA ALA A 123 1.84 16.89 7.25
C ALA A 123 2.42 16.74 5.83
N ASP A 124 3.64 17.24 5.59
CA ASP A 124 4.36 17.08 4.31
C ASP A 124 4.87 15.65 4.07
N ILE A 125 4.86 14.79 5.10
CA ILE A 125 5.41 13.43 5.06
C ILE A 125 4.26 12.42 5.22
N PRO A 126 3.83 11.76 4.12
CA PRO A 126 2.72 10.81 4.18
C PRO A 126 2.96 9.68 5.20
N GLY A 127 2.00 9.49 6.12
CA GLY A 127 2.04 8.44 7.14
C GLY A 127 3.03 8.67 8.30
N SER A 128 3.63 9.87 8.40
CA SER A 128 4.55 10.18 9.49
C SER A 128 3.85 10.26 10.86
N LYS A 129 4.62 9.96 11.91
CA LYS A 129 4.18 10.06 13.31
C LYS A 129 5.10 11.04 14.06
N PRO A 130 4.68 11.61 15.20
CA PRO A 130 5.50 12.54 15.99
C PRO A 130 6.92 12.05 16.31
N ALA A 131 7.09 10.74 16.50
CA ALA A 131 8.41 10.13 16.73
C ALA A 131 9.43 10.38 15.60
N GLU A 132 8.97 10.61 14.36
CA GLU A 132 9.83 10.85 13.19
C GLU A 132 10.62 12.16 13.30
N LEU A 133 10.12 13.14 14.06
CA LEU A 133 10.84 14.40 14.35
C LEU A 133 12.20 14.14 15.02
N PHE A 134 12.27 13.06 15.81
CA PHE A 134 13.45 12.67 16.58
C PHE A 134 14.32 11.66 15.83
N THR A 135 14.19 11.56 14.51
CA THR A 135 15.08 10.74 13.66
C THR A 135 16.40 11.49 13.39
N PRO A 136 17.56 10.92 13.78
CA PRO A 136 18.87 11.51 13.50
C PRO A 136 19.22 11.39 12.00
N ALA A 137 20.15 12.20 11.52
CA ALA A 137 20.62 12.17 10.12
C ALA A 137 21.16 10.78 9.75
N SER A 138 21.82 10.10 10.69
CA SER A 138 22.23 8.70 10.63
C SER A 138 21.89 7.98 11.94
N ILE A 139 21.30 6.80 11.85
CA ILE A 139 21.14 5.90 13.01
C ILE A 139 22.41 5.09 13.30
N SER A 140 23.37 5.05 12.36
CA SER A 140 24.66 4.37 12.52
C SER A 140 25.72 5.32 13.09
N LYS A 141 26.58 4.79 13.98
CA LYS A 141 27.76 5.49 14.51
C LYS A 141 28.77 5.91 13.41
N SER A 142 28.72 5.30 12.23
CA SER A 142 29.59 5.64 11.10
C SER A 142 29.16 6.87 10.29
N GLY A 143 27.96 7.40 10.53
CA GLY A 143 27.43 8.60 9.86
C GLY A 143 27.23 9.76 10.85
N ASP A 144 26.54 10.82 10.43
CA ASP A 144 26.16 11.93 11.32
C ASP A 144 25.01 11.50 12.25
N TYR A 145 25.35 11.01 13.45
CA TYR A 145 24.37 10.56 14.44
C TYR A 145 24.06 11.60 15.52
N THR A 146 24.73 12.76 15.49
CA THR A 146 24.62 13.82 16.51
C THR A 146 23.69 14.97 16.10
N THR A 147 23.10 14.88 14.90
CA THR A 147 22.22 15.92 14.34
C THR A 147 20.87 15.31 13.97
N PHE A 148 19.77 16.01 14.25
CA PHE A 148 18.44 15.59 13.80
C PHE A 148 18.21 15.98 12.33
N LYS A 149 17.47 15.13 11.59
CA LYS A 149 17.01 15.47 10.22
C LYS A 149 16.14 16.73 10.22
N TYR A 150 15.35 16.92 11.28
CA TYR A 150 14.41 18.02 11.49
C TYR A 150 14.82 18.89 12.69
N GLU A 151 16.12 19.25 12.76
CA GLU A 151 16.71 19.96 13.92
C GLU A 151 15.95 21.24 14.30
N GLN A 152 15.47 22.01 13.33
CA GLN A 152 14.76 23.27 13.60
C GLN A 152 13.39 23.01 14.27
N GLU A 153 12.63 22.04 13.77
CA GLU A 153 11.35 21.65 14.35
C GLU A 153 11.51 21.08 15.77
N VAL A 154 12.57 20.30 16.03
CA VAL A 154 12.89 19.80 17.37
C VAL A 154 13.24 20.96 18.32
N ILE A 155 14.02 21.96 17.87
CA ILE A 155 14.32 23.15 18.69
C ILE A 155 13.03 23.90 19.03
N ASP A 156 12.19 24.19 18.04
CA ASP A 156 10.93 24.91 18.25
C ASP A 156 10.02 24.18 19.25
N LEU A 157 9.89 22.86 19.11
CA LEU A 157 9.12 22.02 20.02
C LEU A 157 9.63 22.10 21.46
N LEU A 158 10.95 22.01 21.66
CA LEU A 158 11.56 22.11 22.98
C LEU A 158 11.42 23.51 23.56
N GLN A 159 11.50 24.58 22.77
CA GLN A 159 11.27 25.95 23.24
C GLN A 159 9.84 26.16 23.74
N VAL A 160 8.87 25.49 23.10
CA VAL A 160 7.48 25.51 23.57
C VAL A 160 7.35 24.73 24.88
N LEU A 161 7.82 23.49 24.95
CA LEU A 161 7.79 22.68 26.19
C LEU A 161 8.47 23.39 27.37
N ASP A 162 9.59 24.07 27.08
CA ASP A 162 10.38 24.86 28.01
C ASP A 162 9.67 26.11 28.53
N GLY A 163 8.68 26.63 27.78
CA GLY A 163 8.01 27.91 28.04
C GLY A 163 8.78 29.13 27.55
N SER A 164 9.83 28.96 26.75
CA SER A 164 10.51 30.06 26.04
C SER A 164 9.74 30.58 24.83
N LYS A 165 8.78 29.79 24.33
CA LYS A 165 7.92 30.11 23.19
C LYS A 165 6.49 29.67 23.51
N ASN A 166 5.51 30.42 23.04
CA ASN A 166 4.10 30.07 23.19
C ASN A 166 3.61 29.26 21.97
N ASP A 167 2.67 28.35 22.18
CA ASP A 167 1.95 27.61 21.14
C ASP A 167 0.48 27.46 21.56
N THR A 168 -0.41 27.32 20.59
CA THR A 168 -1.86 27.19 20.82
C THR A 168 -2.29 25.77 21.19
N ASN A 169 -1.46 24.76 20.96
CA ASN A 169 -1.79 23.34 21.11
C ASN A 169 -0.87 22.60 22.08
N MET A 170 0.09 23.30 22.69
CA MET A 170 1.04 22.73 23.62
C MET A 170 1.36 23.71 24.75
N LEU A 171 1.28 23.23 25.99
CA LEU A 171 1.60 24.01 27.17
C LEU A 171 3.12 24.09 27.38
N GLY A 172 3.62 25.28 27.76
CA GLY A 172 4.96 25.46 28.33
C GLY A 172 5.09 24.84 29.71
N LEU A 173 5.10 23.50 29.75
CA LEU A 173 5.01 22.70 30.97
C LEU A 173 6.10 23.06 31.99
N LEU A 174 7.34 23.27 31.53
CA LEU A 174 8.47 23.53 32.43
C LEU A 174 8.46 24.95 33.02
N ASP A 175 7.69 25.87 32.44
CA ASP A 175 7.51 27.23 32.96
C ASP A 175 6.18 27.44 33.69
N ASN A 176 5.35 26.40 33.78
CA ASN A 176 4.03 26.49 34.40
C ASN A 176 4.13 26.69 35.93
N GLU A 177 3.37 27.64 36.47
CA GLU A 177 3.40 28.00 37.90
C GLU A 177 2.99 26.84 38.81
N THR A 178 1.96 26.07 38.44
CA THR A 178 1.48 24.93 39.21
C THR A 178 2.50 23.79 39.24
N VAL A 179 3.14 23.50 38.10
CA VAL A 179 4.23 22.51 38.01
C VAL A 179 5.40 22.91 38.91
N LYS A 180 5.80 24.19 38.89
CA LYS A 180 6.87 24.72 39.73
C LYS A 180 6.52 24.69 41.22
N ALA A 181 5.31 25.11 41.59
CA ALA A 181 4.85 25.13 42.97
C ALA A 181 4.76 23.72 43.57
N GLY A 182 4.33 22.74 42.78
CA GLY A 182 4.30 21.33 43.16
C GLY A 182 5.67 20.63 43.20
N LYS A 183 6.76 21.34 42.89
CA LYS A 183 8.10 20.76 42.70
C LYS A 183 8.08 19.55 41.75
N LEU A 184 7.29 19.64 40.69
CA LEU A 184 7.25 18.66 39.61
C LEU A 184 8.32 19.01 38.56
N ALA A 185 8.63 18.04 37.69
CA ALA A 185 9.67 18.15 36.67
C ALA A 185 11.08 18.43 37.23
N GLN A 186 11.44 17.92 38.41
CA GLN A 186 12.82 18.08 38.93
C GLN A 186 13.76 17.06 38.29
N HIS A 187 13.29 15.82 38.14
CA HIS A 187 14.05 14.73 37.53
C HIS A 187 13.23 14.11 36.40
N ILE A 188 13.55 14.54 35.19
CA ILE A 188 12.86 14.15 33.96
C ILE A 188 13.57 12.96 33.33
N VAL A 189 12.82 11.98 32.83
CA VAL A 189 13.30 10.94 31.92
C VAL A 189 12.66 11.08 30.54
N VAL A 190 13.50 11.13 29.50
CA VAL A 190 13.08 11.30 28.10
C VAL A 190 13.33 10.01 27.35
N VAL A 191 12.27 9.42 26.82
CA VAL A 191 12.27 8.15 26.08
C VAL A 191 12.32 8.43 24.58
N LEU A 192 13.43 8.11 23.93
CA LEU A 192 13.73 8.44 22.54
C LEU A 192 13.71 7.22 21.61
N PRO A 193 13.51 7.40 20.29
CA PRO A 193 13.36 6.29 19.36
C PRO A 193 14.65 5.50 19.09
N TYR A 194 15.81 6.18 19.04
CA TYR A 194 17.09 5.54 18.71
C TYR A 194 18.19 5.95 19.69
N ARG A 195 19.24 5.12 19.81
CA ARG A 195 20.44 5.46 20.62
C ARG A 195 21.08 6.77 20.14
N ALA A 196 21.21 6.90 18.82
CA ALA A 196 21.65 8.13 18.16
C ALA A 196 20.77 9.35 18.49
N SER A 197 19.45 9.17 18.69
CA SER A 197 18.58 10.28 19.10
C SER A 197 18.94 10.85 20.48
N CYS A 198 19.48 10.03 21.40
CA CYS A 198 19.98 10.51 22.70
C CYS A 198 21.19 11.43 22.52
N ASP A 199 22.16 11.02 21.70
CA ASP A 199 23.35 11.83 21.40
C ASP A 199 22.98 13.13 20.67
N ALA A 200 22.05 13.04 19.71
CA ALA A 200 21.56 14.20 18.96
C ALA A 200 20.83 15.20 19.86
N LEU A 201 19.94 14.72 20.74
CA LEU A 201 19.22 15.60 21.67
C LEU A 201 20.16 16.27 22.68
N GLU A 202 21.12 15.52 23.23
CA GLU A 202 22.13 16.06 24.13
C GLU A 202 22.96 17.16 23.45
N THR A 203 23.42 16.90 22.22
CA THR A 203 24.18 17.85 21.42
C THR A 203 23.37 19.11 21.11
N LEU A 204 22.13 18.95 20.68
CA LEU A 204 21.21 20.03 20.36
C LEU A 204 20.96 20.94 21.56
N ILE A 205 20.66 20.38 22.74
CA ILE A 205 20.44 21.17 23.97
C ILE A 205 21.72 21.91 24.37
N LYS A 206 22.89 21.26 24.34
CA LYS A 206 24.18 21.89 24.68
C LYS A 206 24.52 23.06 23.75
N LYS A 207 24.30 22.89 22.44
CA LYS A 207 24.57 23.92 21.41
C LYS A 207 23.62 25.11 21.52
N ASN A 208 22.38 24.88 21.96
CA ASN A 208 21.30 25.87 21.97
C ASN A 208 20.90 26.36 23.37
N LYS A 209 21.72 26.17 24.42
CA LYS A 209 21.38 26.53 25.81
C LYS A 209 20.73 27.90 25.99
N LYS A 210 21.23 28.94 25.28
CA LYS A 210 20.71 30.32 25.37
C LYS A 210 19.27 30.50 24.87
N ARG A 211 18.74 29.52 24.12
CA ARG A 211 17.37 29.53 23.60
C ARG A 211 16.33 29.00 24.59
N PHE A 212 16.77 28.44 25.71
CA PHE A 212 15.92 27.79 26.71
C PHE A 212 16.00 28.49 28.07
N LYS A 213 14.84 28.77 28.64
CA LYS A 213 14.61 29.43 29.93
C LYS A 213 14.81 28.45 31.09
N ASN A 214 14.23 27.25 31.02
CA ASN A 214 14.20 26.28 32.12
C ASN A 214 15.13 25.06 31.85
N ILE A 215 15.11 24.48 30.63
CA ILE A 215 15.93 23.30 30.25
C ILE A 215 17.42 23.55 30.46
N SER A 216 17.87 24.81 30.32
CA SER A 216 19.26 25.20 30.51
C SER A 216 19.78 25.01 31.94
N GLU A 217 18.88 24.90 32.93
CA GLU A 217 19.19 24.63 34.35
C GLU A 217 19.41 23.13 34.65
N TYR A 218 19.01 22.23 33.76
CA TYR A 218 19.05 20.79 34.02
C TYR A 218 20.43 20.20 33.72
N LYS A 219 20.85 19.29 34.60
CA LYS A 219 21.98 18.40 34.33
C LYS A 219 21.53 17.27 33.39
N LEU A 220 22.11 17.22 32.19
CA LEU A 220 21.85 16.17 31.21
C LEU A 220 22.59 14.88 31.56
N LEU A 221 21.89 13.75 31.50
CA LEU A 221 22.40 12.40 31.72
C LEU A 221 22.03 11.50 30.54
N ASN A 222 22.92 11.37 29.56
CA ASN A 222 22.73 10.45 28.44
C ASN A 222 23.17 9.04 28.82
N ILE A 223 22.21 8.12 28.95
CA ILE A 223 22.44 6.74 29.42
C ILE A 223 22.29 5.68 28.33
N SER A 224 21.88 6.04 27.12
CA SER A 224 21.65 5.08 26.01
C SER A 224 22.42 5.40 24.73
N GLY A 225 22.97 6.60 24.60
CA GLY A 225 23.74 7.05 23.45
C GLY A 225 24.94 6.17 23.10
N TYR A 226 25.51 6.40 21.93
CA TYR A 226 26.79 5.81 21.55
C TYR A 226 27.96 6.36 22.35
N ASP A 227 27.82 7.58 22.88
CA ASP A 227 28.84 8.29 23.66
C ASP A 227 28.39 8.51 25.12
N GLN A 228 27.62 7.56 25.65
CA GLN A 228 27.12 7.58 27.02
C GLN A 228 28.26 7.72 28.05
N ALA A 229 28.11 8.65 29.00
CA ALA A 229 29.12 8.92 30.02
C ALA A 229 29.05 7.97 31.23
N HIS A 230 27.91 7.34 31.46
CA HIS A 230 27.67 6.46 32.61
C HIS A 230 27.49 5.01 32.15
N SER A 231 28.26 4.12 32.77
CA SER A 231 28.38 2.74 32.30
C SER A 231 27.48 1.78 33.05
N THR A 232 27.06 2.08 34.28
CA THR A 232 26.23 1.19 35.12
C THR A 232 24.95 1.88 35.66
N PRO A 233 23.85 1.13 35.89
CA PRO A 233 22.64 1.68 36.51
C PRO A 233 22.88 2.31 37.89
N GLU A 234 23.80 1.77 38.68
CA GLU A 234 24.15 2.24 40.02
C GLU A 234 24.83 3.61 40.00
N GLU A 235 25.71 3.86 39.03
CA GLU A 235 26.30 5.18 38.79
C GLU A 235 25.21 6.22 38.51
N VAL A 236 24.28 5.90 37.60
CA VAL A 236 23.17 6.79 37.21
C VAL A 236 22.30 7.10 38.43
N LYS A 237 21.88 6.08 39.19
CA LYS A 237 21.12 6.26 40.44
C LYS A 237 21.85 7.15 41.43
N SER A 238 23.16 6.94 41.62
CA SER A 238 23.99 7.72 42.53
C SER A 238 24.06 9.19 42.12
N VAL A 239 24.23 9.46 40.82
CA VAL A 239 24.27 10.84 40.30
C VAL A 239 22.93 11.54 40.52
N ILE A 240 21.82 10.89 40.18
CA ILE A 240 20.48 11.47 40.38
C ILE A 240 20.20 11.72 41.87
N ALA A 241 20.53 10.76 42.75
CA ALA A 241 20.32 10.91 44.19
C ALA A 241 21.15 12.06 44.78
N LYS A 242 22.42 12.21 44.39
CA LYS A 242 23.28 13.33 44.83
C LYS A 242 22.74 14.68 44.35
N THR A 243 22.31 14.74 43.10
CA THR A 243 21.76 15.95 42.48
C THR A 243 20.43 16.35 43.14
N ALA A 244 19.57 15.38 43.49
CA ALA A 244 18.36 15.61 44.27
C ALA A 244 18.63 16.19 45.67
N GLN A 245 19.63 15.65 46.40
CA GLN A 245 19.99 16.11 47.75
C GLN A 245 20.44 17.58 47.79
N ILE A 246 21.06 18.08 46.73
CA ILE A 246 21.51 19.48 46.62
C ILE A 246 20.50 20.39 45.91
N GLY A 247 19.32 19.87 45.56
CA GLY A 247 18.23 20.63 44.92
C GLY A 247 18.46 20.95 43.43
N GLU A 248 19.37 20.25 42.76
CA GLU A 248 19.61 20.41 41.33
C GLU A 248 18.67 19.51 40.51
N LYS A 249 18.37 19.91 39.27
CA LYS A 249 17.45 19.18 38.37
C LYS A 249 18.19 18.30 37.36
N THR A 250 17.59 17.20 36.91
CA THR A 250 18.17 16.30 35.89
C THR A 250 17.24 16.01 34.71
N ILE A 251 17.83 15.85 33.52
CA ILE A 251 17.16 15.26 32.35
C ILE A 251 17.95 14.00 31.98
N THR A 252 17.31 12.85 32.07
CA THR A 252 17.89 11.55 31.71
C THR A 252 17.42 11.15 30.33
N LEU A 253 18.34 10.90 29.39
CA LEU A 253 18.02 10.49 28.02
C LEU A 253 18.20 8.99 27.86
N THR A 254 17.14 8.29 27.45
CA THR A 254 17.14 6.84 27.30
C THR A 254 16.36 6.40 26.06
N VAL A 255 16.64 5.19 25.58
CA VAL A 255 15.76 4.47 24.65
C VAL A 255 14.89 3.51 25.44
N ASN A 256 15.45 2.37 25.87
CA ASN A 256 14.78 1.42 26.77
C ASN A 256 15.61 1.09 28.02
N ARG A 257 16.80 1.68 28.15
CA ARG A 257 17.73 1.36 29.25
C ARG A 257 17.19 1.87 30.58
N MET A 258 17.28 1.03 31.61
CA MET A 258 16.75 1.26 32.97
C MET A 258 15.21 1.41 33.04
N LEU A 259 14.48 1.20 31.93
CA LEU A 259 13.02 1.16 31.94
C LEU A 259 12.47 -0.23 32.33
N THR A 260 13.36 -1.23 32.44
CA THR A 260 13.05 -2.58 32.92
C THR A 260 14.01 -2.97 34.04
N GLY A 261 13.51 -3.63 35.08
CA GLY A 261 14.32 -4.22 36.17
C GLY A 261 15.04 -3.23 37.10
N THR A 262 14.96 -1.92 36.84
CA THR A 262 15.64 -0.88 37.62
C THR A 262 14.63 0.12 38.19
N THR A 263 14.85 0.57 39.43
CA THR A 263 14.03 1.62 40.06
C THR A 263 14.89 2.85 40.34
N VAL A 264 14.42 4.02 39.89
CA VAL A 264 14.98 5.34 40.20
C VAL A 264 13.88 6.16 40.89
N PRO A 265 13.84 6.19 42.24
CA PRO A 265 12.75 6.81 42.99
C PRO A 265 12.49 8.27 42.59
N GLN A 266 13.56 9.01 42.28
CA GLN A 266 13.54 10.45 42.04
C GLN A 266 12.85 10.85 40.74
N TRP A 267 12.74 9.96 39.72
CA TRP A 267 12.07 10.32 38.48
C TRP A 267 10.60 10.68 38.74
N ASP A 268 10.27 11.95 38.48
CA ASP A 268 8.94 12.53 38.71
C ASP A 268 8.19 12.85 37.43
N THR A 269 8.91 13.00 36.32
CA THR A 269 8.34 13.34 35.02
C THR A 269 8.94 12.48 33.91
N MET A 270 8.09 11.98 33.02
CA MET A 270 8.48 11.25 31.81
C MET A 270 8.01 12.00 30.57
N ILE A 271 8.90 12.16 29.58
CA ILE A 271 8.55 12.64 28.23
C ILE A 271 8.74 11.48 27.26
N TYR A 272 7.66 11.01 26.63
CA TYR A 272 7.66 9.84 25.78
C TYR A 272 7.64 10.23 24.29
N LEU A 273 8.78 10.08 23.63
CA LEU A 273 9.01 10.51 22.23
C LEU A 273 9.23 9.33 21.28
N LYS A 274 9.34 8.13 21.82
CA LYS A 274 9.48 6.88 21.06
C LYS A 274 8.15 6.47 20.43
N GLY A 275 8.19 5.94 19.21
CA GLY A 275 7.03 5.29 18.60
C GLY A 275 6.88 3.86 19.14
N THR A 276 5.71 3.53 19.68
CA THR A 276 5.35 2.15 20.04
C THR A 276 3.86 1.89 19.80
N THR A 277 3.52 0.64 19.50
CA THR A 277 2.13 0.14 19.47
C THR A 277 1.90 -0.94 20.53
N SER A 278 2.92 -1.27 21.32
CA SER A 278 2.88 -2.30 22.35
C SER A 278 2.47 -1.71 23.71
N PRO A 279 1.30 -2.06 24.27
CA PRO A 279 0.92 -1.63 25.61
C PRO A 279 1.92 -2.08 26.67
N GLN A 280 2.53 -3.25 26.48
CA GLN A 280 3.53 -3.78 27.40
C GLN A 280 4.78 -2.89 27.49
N GLU A 281 5.34 -2.49 26.35
CA GLU A 281 6.52 -1.63 26.34
C GLU A 281 6.23 -0.28 26.98
N TYR A 282 5.05 0.27 26.71
CA TYR A 282 4.60 1.55 27.24
C TYR A 282 4.37 1.51 28.76
N ASP A 283 3.62 0.52 29.25
CA ASP A 283 3.37 0.35 30.68
C ASP A 283 4.65 0.04 31.46
N GLN A 284 5.57 -0.75 30.91
CA GLN A 284 6.87 -1.01 31.55
C GLN A 284 7.66 0.27 31.80
N ALA A 285 7.65 1.21 30.84
CA ALA A 285 8.27 2.51 31.02
C ALA A 285 7.53 3.32 32.09
N ILE A 286 6.21 3.40 32.00
CA ILE A 286 5.37 4.23 32.89
C ILE A 286 5.42 3.77 34.35
N PHE A 287 5.44 2.46 34.61
CA PHE A 287 5.52 1.92 35.96
C PHE A 287 6.79 2.36 36.70
N ARG A 288 7.85 2.76 35.99
CA ARG A 288 9.05 3.33 36.61
C ARG A 288 8.76 4.66 37.27
N LEU A 289 7.91 5.48 36.65
CA LEU A 289 7.50 6.77 37.17
C LEU A 289 6.68 6.60 38.47
N GLN A 290 5.88 5.54 38.56
CA GLN A 290 4.99 5.23 39.67
C GLN A 290 5.68 4.68 40.93
N SER A 291 7.02 4.57 40.94
CA SER A 291 7.78 4.09 42.09
C SER A 291 7.76 5.10 43.24
N ALA A 292 7.63 4.64 44.49
CA ALA A 292 7.58 5.54 45.65
C ALA A 292 8.91 6.25 45.94
N TRP A 293 8.84 7.51 46.39
CA TRP A 293 10.00 8.28 46.88
C TRP A 293 9.68 8.93 48.22
N ILE A 294 10.15 8.30 49.29
CA ILE A 294 9.87 8.73 50.66
C ILE A 294 11.18 9.10 51.36
N GLU A 295 11.23 10.31 51.93
CA GLU A 295 12.31 10.72 52.82
C GLU A 295 11.91 10.59 54.29
N LYS A 296 12.90 10.30 55.14
CA LYS A 296 12.71 10.14 56.58
C LYS A 296 13.40 11.28 57.30
N TYR A 297 12.63 12.04 58.07
CA TYR A 297 13.12 13.06 58.97
C TYR A 297 12.95 12.58 60.41
N LYS A 298 13.81 13.07 61.31
CA LYS A 298 13.65 12.88 62.74
C LYS A 298 13.34 14.23 63.36
N ASP A 299 12.31 14.27 64.20
CA ASP A 299 12.02 15.47 64.98
C ASP A 299 12.96 15.59 66.20
N GLU A 300 12.79 16.65 66.99
CA GLU A 300 13.58 16.93 68.19
C GLU A 300 13.42 15.86 69.31
N LYS A 301 12.34 15.07 69.25
CA LYS A 301 12.04 13.99 70.20
C LYS A 301 12.54 12.62 69.72
N GLY A 302 13.02 12.53 68.48
CA GLY A 302 13.52 11.32 67.85
C GLY A 302 12.46 10.54 67.07
N ASP A 303 11.24 11.06 66.96
CA ASP A 303 10.14 10.45 66.21
C ASP A 303 10.41 10.59 64.70
N VAL A 304 10.13 9.52 63.95
CA VAL A 304 10.41 9.46 62.50
C VAL A 304 9.19 9.94 61.72
N ILE A 305 9.35 11.07 61.03
CA ILE A 305 8.38 11.61 60.07
C ILE A 305 8.76 11.14 58.67
N LYS A 306 7.80 10.59 57.92
CA LYS A 306 7.99 10.20 56.52
C LYS A 306 7.33 11.22 55.60
N TYR A 307 8.11 11.81 54.70
CA TYR A 307 7.62 12.76 53.71
C TYR A 307 7.58 12.13 52.33
N ASP A 308 6.43 12.20 51.65
CA ASP A 308 6.30 11.79 50.26
C ASP A 308 6.85 12.90 49.36
N MET A 309 8.03 12.66 48.78
CA MET A 309 8.70 13.60 47.89
C MET A 309 8.03 13.67 46.51
N LYS A 310 7.16 12.70 46.20
CA LYS A 310 6.56 12.53 44.88
C LYS A 310 5.10 12.07 45.02
N PRO A 311 4.19 12.94 45.50
CA PRO A 311 2.77 12.61 45.59
C PRO A 311 2.09 12.57 44.21
N GLN A 312 2.66 13.26 43.22
CA GLN A 312 2.19 13.29 41.84
C GLN A 312 3.34 13.12 40.84
N THR A 313 3.02 12.57 39.68
CA THR A 313 3.95 12.35 38.57
C THR A 313 3.35 12.77 37.25
N LEU A 314 4.20 13.18 36.31
CA LEU A 314 3.77 13.70 35.00
C LEU A 314 4.26 12.81 33.87
N LEU A 315 3.36 12.30 33.04
CA LEU A 315 3.70 11.68 31.75
C LEU A 315 3.32 12.64 30.64
N VAL A 316 4.25 13.01 29.78
CA VAL A 316 4.01 13.84 28.60
C VAL A 316 4.19 12.99 27.36
N ASP A 317 3.10 12.77 26.62
CA ASP A 317 3.12 12.11 25.34
C ASP A 317 2.76 13.11 24.23
N LEU A 318 3.61 13.18 23.20
CA LEU A 318 3.44 14.08 22.05
C LEU A 318 2.68 13.42 20.89
N ASP A 319 2.03 12.29 21.15
CA ASP A 319 1.22 11.52 20.22
C ASP A 319 -0.11 11.13 20.90
N PRO A 320 -1.10 12.03 20.92
CA PRO A 320 -2.40 11.77 21.56
C PRO A 320 -3.09 10.54 20.98
N THR A 321 -2.98 10.34 19.66
CA THR A 321 -3.55 9.20 18.95
C THR A 321 -2.98 7.88 19.46
N ARG A 322 -1.65 7.79 19.62
CA ARG A 322 -1.01 6.61 20.22
C ARG A 322 -1.45 6.41 21.66
N LEU A 323 -1.43 7.46 22.49
CA LEU A 323 -1.77 7.35 23.91
C LEU A 323 -3.21 6.85 24.09
N PHE A 324 -4.16 7.37 23.31
CA PHE A 324 -5.55 6.91 23.31
C PHE A 324 -5.68 5.47 22.82
N TYR A 325 -4.98 5.10 21.75
CA TYR A 325 -4.96 3.72 21.24
C TYR A 325 -4.43 2.74 22.28
N LEU A 326 -3.31 3.06 22.94
CA LEU A 326 -2.72 2.21 23.97
C LEU A 326 -3.64 2.10 25.20
N GLN A 327 -4.37 3.18 25.55
CA GLN A 327 -5.34 3.18 26.64
C GLN A 327 -6.52 2.23 26.36
N GLU A 328 -7.07 2.24 25.13
CA GLU A 328 -8.15 1.33 24.74
C GLU A 328 -7.67 -0.12 24.68
N MET A 329 -6.50 -0.37 24.06
CA MET A 329 -5.89 -1.70 23.98
C MET A 329 -5.58 -2.30 25.36
N LYS A 330 -5.15 -1.45 26.30
CA LYS A 330 -4.96 -1.84 27.69
C LYS A 330 -6.28 -2.32 28.30
N ALA A 331 -7.32 -1.49 28.28
CA ALA A 331 -8.65 -1.84 28.81
C ALA A 331 -9.18 -3.15 28.19
N PHE A 332 -9.01 -3.31 26.88
CA PHE A 332 -9.38 -4.52 26.17
C PHE A 332 -8.61 -5.76 26.63
N THR A 333 -7.28 -5.68 26.73
CA THR A 333 -6.42 -6.82 27.14
C THR A 333 -6.74 -7.30 28.55
N TYR A 334 -7.01 -6.38 29.48
CA TYR A 334 -7.37 -6.72 30.84
C TYR A 334 -8.78 -7.32 30.98
N GLY A 335 -9.71 -6.95 30.08
CA GLY A 335 -11.07 -7.49 30.07
C GLY A 335 -11.20 -8.90 29.47
N ALA A 336 -10.26 -9.32 28.62
CA ALA A 336 -10.34 -10.60 27.91
C ALA A 336 -10.36 -11.83 28.85
N ASN A 337 -9.70 -11.78 30.00
CA ASN A 337 -9.62 -12.91 30.93
C ASN A 337 -10.72 -12.96 31.99
N THR A 338 -11.58 -11.95 32.10
CA THR A 338 -12.65 -11.91 33.11
C THR A 338 -14.01 -12.40 32.59
N GLN A 339 -14.08 -12.92 31.34
CA GLN A 339 -15.32 -13.29 30.63
C GLN A 339 -16.29 -12.10 30.37
N TYR A 340 -15.84 -10.85 30.50
CA TYR A 340 -16.64 -9.63 30.32
C TYR A 340 -16.27 -8.87 29.03
N VAL A 341 -16.59 -9.41 27.85
CA VAL A 341 -16.28 -8.75 26.57
C VAL A 341 -17.45 -7.88 26.08
N GLY A 342 -17.23 -6.56 25.94
CA GLY A 342 -18.19 -5.61 25.35
C GLY A 342 -17.78 -4.13 25.49
N ASN A 343 -18.27 -3.25 24.59
CA ASN A 343 -18.00 -1.79 24.59
C ASN A 343 -18.28 -1.13 25.94
N GLU A 344 -19.40 -1.47 26.59
CA GLU A 344 -19.79 -0.92 27.89
C GLU A 344 -18.78 -1.25 28.99
N ASN A 345 -18.03 -2.35 28.85
CA ASN A 345 -17.00 -2.74 29.82
C ASN A 345 -15.66 -2.06 29.53
N ILE A 346 -15.33 -1.82 28.25
CA ILE A 346 -14.15 -1.05 27.84
C ILE A 346 -14.29 0.40 28.33
N GLU A 347 -15.43 1.03 28.07
CA GLU A 347 -15.69 2.40 28.51
C GLU A 347 -15.59 2.54 30.03
N LYS A 348 -16.28 1.67 30.79
CA LYS A 348 -16.18 1.64 32.27
C LYS A 348 -14.75 1.40 32.77
N SER A 349 -13.98 0.54 32.09
CA SER A 349 -12.59 0.30 32.44
C SER A 349 -11.72 1.53 32.21
N ILE A 350 -11.93 2.24 31.10
CA ILE A 350 -11.22 3.50 30.80
C ILE A 350 -11.64 4.59 31.80
N GLU A 351 -12.94 4.72 32.11
CA GLU A 351 -13.44 5.67 33.13
C GLU A 351 -12.82 5.44 34.51
N ARG A 352 -12.71 4.18 34.93
CA ARG A 352 -12.06 3.81 36.19
C ARG A 352 -10.59 4.24 36.20
N GLU A 353 -9.86 3.99 35.12
CA GLU A 353 -8.45 4.41 35.02
C GLU A 353 -8.29 5.92 34.98
N LEU A 354 -9.12 6.64 34.23
CA LEU A 354 -9.09 8.10 34.13
C LEU A 354 -9.35 8.79 35.46
N ARG A 355 -10.16 8.20 36.34
CA ARG A 355 -10.43 8.70 37.68
C ARG A 355 -9.16 8.79 38.55
N ILE A 356 -8.21 7.90 38.31
CA ILE A 356 -6.97 7.77 39.09
C ILE A 356 -5.79 8.38 38.36
N SER A 357 -5.72 8.15 37.05
CA SER A 357 -4.67 8.67 36.16
C SER A 357 -5.31 9.45 35.02
N PRO A 358 -5.72 10.71 35.25
CA PRO A 358 -6.40 11.50 34.25
C PRO A 358 -5.49 11.78 33.05
N ILE A 359 -6.10 11.86 31.87
CA ILE A 359 -5.45 12.35 30.66
C ILE A 359 -5.92 13.78 30.42
N ILE A 360 -4.97 14.70 30.25
CA ILE A 360 -5.18 16.13 30.08
C ILE A 360 -4.73 16.53 28.67
N THR A 361 -5.57 17.30 28.00
CA THR A 361 -5.28 17.92 26.70
C THR A 361 -5.38 19.44 26.80
N LEU A 362 -4.81 20.16 25.83
CA LEU A 362 -5.01 21.61 25.72
C LEU A 362 -6.13 21.88 24.71
N ASN A 363 -7.23 22.48 25.17
CA ASN A 363 -8.26 23.00 24.28
C ASN A 363 -7.75 24.31 23.65
N ALA A 364 -7.43 24.27 22.36
CA ALA A 364 -6.86 25.40 21.64
C ALA A 364 -7.82 26.60 21.51
N GLU A 365 -9.14 26.36 21.46
CA GLU A 365 -10.14 27.43 21.32
C GLU A 365 -10.35 28.20 22.63
N GLN A 366 -10.32 27.49 23.76
CA GLN A 366 -10.52 28.07 25.08
C GLN A 366 -9.20 28.37 25.82
N ASN A 367 -8.07 27.96 25.25
CA ASN A 367 -6.73 28.00 25.83
C ASN A 367 -6.70 27.48 27.28
N LYS A 368 -7.36 26.34 27.52
CA LYS A 368 -7.51 25.71 28.84
C LYS A 368 -7.16 24.24 28.80
N LEU A 369 -6.62 23.75 29.92
CA LEU A 369 -6.43 22.32 30.15
C LEU A 369 -7.79 21.67 30.40
N VAL A 370 -8.04 20.55 29.72
CA VAL A 370 -9.30 19.80 29.83
C VAL A 370 -8.98 18.32 30.02
N GLU A 371 -9.67 17.69 30.97
CA GLU A 371 -9.62 16.25 31.18
C GLU A 371 -10.39 15.53 30.06
N VAL A 372 -9.76 14.49 29.50
CA VAL A 372 -10.34 13.66 28.44
C VAL A 372 -11.27 12.64 29.05
N THR A 373 -12.46 12.46 28.48
CA THR A 373 -13.41 11.42 28.89
C THR A 373 -13.17 10.10 28.13
N ALA A 374 -13.69 8.98 28.65
CA ALA A 374 -13.58 7.69 27.99
C ALA A 374 -14.19 7.70 26.58
N THR A 375 -15.34 8.36 26.41
CA THR A 375 -16.02 8.52 25.12
C THR A 375 -15.12 9.23 24.09
N VAL A 376 -14.41 10.29 24.47
CA VAL A 376 -13.49 11.01 23.57
C VAL A 376 -12.33 10.12 23.12
N ILE A 377 -11.76 9.31 24.03
CA ILE A 377 -10.69 8.37 23.70
C ILE A 377 -11.17 7.36 22.67
N ILE A 378 -12.31 6.72 22.95
CA ILE A 378 -12.92 5.71 22.11
C ILE A 378 -13.19 6.30 20.71
N ASP A 379 -13.90 7.42 20.62
CA ASP A 379 -14.25 8.07 19.35
C ASP A 379 -13.01 8.47 18.54
N HIS A 380 -11.95 8.96 19.19
CA HIS A 380 -10.70 9.33 18.53
C HIS A 380 -9.97 8.10 17.96
N VAL A 381 -9.87 7.00 18.74
CA VAL A 381 -9.23 5.77 18.27
C VAL A 381 -9.99 5.18 17.09
N ARG A 382 -11.32 5.17 17.15
CA ARG A 382 -12.16 4.70 16.05
C ARG A 382 -12.05 5.56 14.80
N LYS A 383 -11.99 6.89 14.94
CA LYS A 383 -11.71 7.80 13.82
C LYS A 383 -10.37 7.47 13.17
N TYR A 384 -9.32 7.30 13.98
CA TYR A 384 -8.00 6.89 13.49
C TYR A 384 -8.05 5.54 12.76
N ALA A 385 -8.76 4.55 13.30
CA ALA A 385 -8.93 3.24 12.66
C ALA A 385 -9.70 3.30 11.32
N SER A 386 -10.53 4.31 11.10
CA SER A 386 -11.24 4.52 9.82
C SER A 386 -10.36 5.10 8.71
N GLU A 387 -9.25 5.74 9.08
CA GLU A 387 -8.28 6.32 8.13
C GLU A 387 -7.19 5.32 7.72
N ARG A 388 -7.09 4.17 8.41
CA ARG A 388 -6.16 3.08 8.12
C ARG A 388 -6.67 2.17 7.01
N THR A 389 -5.75 1.57 6.27
CA THR A 389 -6.05 0.53 5.28
C THR A 389 -6.34 -0.81 5.96
N ILE A 390 -7.13 -1.67 5.32
CA ILE A 390 -7.40 -3.02 5.85
C ILE A 390 -6.13 -3.86 6.00
N THR A 391 -5.12 -3.61 5.17
CA THR A 391 -3.83 -4.31 5.23
C THR A 391 -3.07 -3.94 6.51
N GLU A 392 -3.14 -2.68 6.94
CA GLU A 392 -2.56 -2.25 8.21
C GLU A 392 -3.34 -2.82 9.40
N ASP A 393 -4.66 -2.98 9.28
CA ASP A 393 -5.48 -3.56 10.35
C ASP A 393 -5.18 -5.05 10.58
N VAL A 394 -5.10 -5.85 9.52
CA VAL A 394 -4.80 -7.29 9.66
C VAL A 394 -3.33 -7.57 10.01
N GLN A 395 -2.44 -6.57 9.87
CA GLN A 395 -1.08 -6.65 10.38
C GLN A 395 -1.03 -6.59 11.91
N ASP A 396 -1.98 -5.90 12.55
CA ASP A 396 -2.01 -5.74 14.01
C ASP A 396 -2.57 -6.98 14.75
N ILE A 397 -3.31 -7.87 14.07
CA ILE A 397 -4.00 -9.03 14.70
C ILE A 397 -3.01 -10.11 15.19
N GLY A 398 -1.81 -10.20 14.59
CA GLY A 398 -0.90 -11.32 14.78
C GLY A 398 -1.36 -12.60 14.06
N ILE A 399 -0.47 -13.59 13.93
CA ILE A 399 -0.79 -14.90 13.37
C ILE A 399 -0.44 -15.98 14.38
N ASP A 400 -1.42 -16.84 14.68
CA ASP A 400 -1.17 -18.01 15.49
C ASP A 400 -0.54 -19.12 14.65
N ALA A 401 0.78 -19.26 14.76
CA ALA A 401 1.55 -20.28 14.05
C ALA A 401 1.14 -21.71 14.42
N SER A 402 0.48 -21.94 15.56
CA SER A 402 0.01 -23.27 15.96
C SER A 402 -1.09 -23.80 15.02
N LEU A 403 -1.89 -22.91 14.43
CA LEU A 403 -2.97 -23.26 13.50
C LEU A 403 -2.47 -23.96 12.24
N LYS A 404 -1.22 -23.71 11.83
CA LYS A 404 -0.57 -24.39 10.70
C LYS A 404 -0.48 -25.91 10.91
N LYS A 405 -0.45 -26.38 12.15
CA LYS A 405 -0.35 -27.82 12.48
C LYS A 405 -1.65 -28.59 12.23
N ASN A 406 -2.79 -27.90 12.12
CA ASN A 406 -4.06 -28.53 11.81
C ASN A 406 -4.18 -28.72 10.28
N PRO A 407 -4.31 -29.96 9.77
CA PRO A 407 -4.34 -30.22 8.33
C PRO A 407 -5.49 -29.52 7.60
N ALA A 408 -6.67 -29.41 8.21
CA ALA A 408 -7.84 -28.79 7.60
C ALA A 408 -7.68 -27.26 7.48
N ILE A 409 -7.14 -26.61 8.51
CA ILE A 409 -6.83 -25.18 8.46
C ILE A 409 -5.70 -24.93 7.45
N PHE A 410 -4.66 -25.77 7.45
CA PHE A 410 -3.57 -25.64 6.50
C PHE A 410 -4.07 -25.71 5.05
N GLU A 411 -4.90 -26.71 4.73
CA GLU A 411 -5.48 -26.88 3.40
C GLU A 411 -6.37 -25.69 3.00
N LEU A 412 -7.23 -25.21 3.91
CA LEU A 412 -8.08 -24.04 3.69
C LEU A 412 -7.26 -22.81 3.31
N ILE A 413 -6.24 -22.50 4.12
CA ILE A 413 -5.44 -21.28 3.98
C ILE A 413 -4.49 -21.38 2.78
N SER A 414 -3.93 -22.56 2.51
CA SER A 414 -3.04 -22.76 1.36
C SER A 414 -3.76 -22.57 0.01
N LYS A 415 -5.09 -22.68 -0.06
CA LYS A 415 -5.87 -22.37 -1.27
C LYS A 415 -6.09 -20.87 -1.50
N LEU A 416 -5.86 -20.02 -0.51
CA LEU A 416 -6.07 -18.57 -0.61
C LEU A 416 -4.92 -17.87 -1.33
N ALA A 417 -5.22 -16.72 -1.94
CA ALA A 417 -4.19 -15.85 -2.48
C ALA A 417 -3.46 -15.08 -1.36
N GLU A 418 -2.16 -14.83 -1.55
CA GLU A 418 -1.38 -14.00 -0.63
C GLU A 418 -1.86 -12.53 -0.64
N LEU A 419 -2.05 -11.98 0.55
CA LEU A 419 -2.36 -10.55 0.73
C LEU A 419 -1.23 -9.68 0.15
N GLY A 420 -1.59 -8.67 -0.66
CA GLY A 420 -0.63 -7.79 -1.33
C GLY A 420 0.10 -8.42 -2.54
N GLY A 421 -0.18 -9.69 -2.85
CA GLY A 421 0.35 -10.35 -4.03
C GLY A 421 -0.24 -9.82 -5.34
N LYS A 422 0.38 -10.17 -6.48
CA LYS A 422 -0.09 -9.78 -7.83
C LYS A 422 -1.49 -10.31 -8.19
N ASN A 423 -2.11 -11.12 -7.34
CA ASN A 423 -3.44 -11.70 -7.52
C ASN A 423 -4.51 -10.97 -6.66
N GLY A 424 -4.11 -10.19 -5.65
CA GLY A 424 -5.01 -9.64 -4.62
C GLY A 424 -5.82 -10.71 -3.87
N LEU A 425 -6.90 -10.34 -3.18
CA LEU A 425 -7.84 -11.22 -2.46
C LEU A 425 -8.76 -11.97 -3.44
N ASN A 426 -8.21 -12.82 -4.31
CA ASN A 426 -9.03 -13.73 -5.09
C ASN A 426 -9.76 -14.69 -4.14
N ILE A 427 -11.03 -14.39 -3.85
CA ILE A 427 -11.95 -15.23 -3.08
C ILE A 427 -12.58 -16.21 -4.07
N LEU A 428 -12.20 -17.49 -3.98
CA LEU A 428 -12.84 -18.54 -4.76
C LEU A 428 -14.14 -18.94 -4.05
N PRO A 429 -15.31 -18.84 -4.71
CA PRO A 429 -16.55 -19.33 -4.13
C PRO A 429 -16.48 -20.86 -3.93
N ASN A 430 -17.10 -21.36 -2.87
CA ASN A 430 -17.24 -22.80 -2.65
C ASN A 430 -18.15 -23.40 -3.73
N LYS A 431 -17.70 -24.47 -4.41
CA LYS A 431 -18.60 -25.31 -5.20
C LYS A 431 -19.52 -26.06 -4.23
N GLU A 432 -20.83 -25.93 -4.39
CA GLU A 432 -21.78 -26.83 -3.74
C GLU A 432 -21.71 -28.22 -4.42
N GLU A 433 -21.78 -29.28 -3.62
CA GLU A 433 -22.18 -30.62 -4.09
C GLU A 433 -23.64 -30.51 -4.54
N GLY A 434 -23.90 -30.34 -5.84
CA GLY A 434 -25.30 -30.30 -6.29
C GLY A 434 -25.65 -29.73 -7.66
N GLU A 435 -24.74 -29.31 -8.53
CA GLU A 435 -25.05 -29.14 -9.97
C GLU A 435 -23.80 -29.48 -10.82
N GLU A 436 -23.90 -30.57 -11.60
CA GLU A 436 -22.89 -30.96 -12.59
C GLU A 436 -22.77 -29.87 -13.67
N ILE A 437 -21.69 -29.09 -13.61
CA ILE A 437 -21.20 -28.31 -14.74
C ILE A 437 -20.05 -29.09 -15.34
N ASP A 438 -20.31 -29.76 -16.46
CA ASP A 438 -19.31 -30.42 -17.31
C ASP A 438 -18.22 -29.41 -17.71
N LEU A 439 -17.04 -29.55 -17.11
CA LEU A 439 -15.81 -28.93 -17.59
C LEU A 439 -14.94 -30.05 -18.17
N PRO A 440 -14.33 -29.86 -19.35
CA PRO A 440 -13.51 -30.89 -19.98
C PRO A 440 -12.30 -31.22 -19.10
N GLU A 441 -12.05 -32.52 -18.91
CA GLU A 441 -10.90 -33.04 -18.19
C GLU A 441 -9.59 -32.58 -18.85
N PRO A 442 -8.53 -32.27 -18.07
CA PRO A 442 -7.20 -32.06 -18.63
C PRO A 442 -6.60 -33.40 -19.03
N ASP A 443 -6.32 -33.54 -20.33
CA ASP A 443 -5.59 -34.68 -20.89
C ASP A 443 -4.34 -35.00 -20.08
N SER A 444 -4.33 -36.21 -19.50
CA SER A 444 -3.14 -36.88 -19.03
C SER A 444 -2.42 -37.47 -20.24
N ASP A 445 -1.29 -36.89 -20.65
CA ASP A 445 -0.19 -37.73 -21.11
C ASP A 445 1.20 -37.08 -21.04
N THR A 446 2.16 -37.98 -20.94
CA THR A 446 3.48 -37.88 -20.36
C THR A 446 4.61 -37.61 -21.37
N GLY A 447 5.75 -37.11 -20.88
CA GLY A 447 7.08 -37.48 -21.39
C GLY A 447 7.92 -36.38 -22.04
N GLY A 448 9.00 -35.96 -21.36
CA GLY A 448 10.11 -35.22 -22.00
C GLY A 448 10.99 -34.43 -21.04
N THR A 449 11.68 -35.10 -20.13
CA THR A 449 12.81 -34.58 -19.35
C THR A 449 14.00 -34.25 -20.25
N ASP A 450 14.68 -33.13 -20.01
CA ASP A 450 16.13 -33.16 -19.78
C ASP A 450 16.65 -31.90 -19.08
N SER A 451 17.37 -32.16 -18.01
CA SER A 451 18.00 -31.25 -17.06
C SER A 451 19.53 -31.27 -17.20
N SER A 452 20.18 -30.13 -16.94
CA SER A 452 21.50 -30.07 -16.27
C SER A 452 21.73 -28.60 -15.85
N SER A 453 21.57 -28.12 -14.61
CA SER A 453 22.09 -28.49 -13.27
C SER A 453 23.59 -28.25 -13.07
N THR A 454 23.92 -27.49 -12.03
CA THR A 454 24.88 -27.84 -10.95
C THR A 454 24.78 -26.75 -9.86
N GLY A 455 24.66 -27.00 -8.55
CA GLY A 455 24.54 -28.18 -7.67
C GLY A 455 24.25 -27.61 -6.26
N THR A 456 23.71 -28.30 -5.26
CA THR A 456 23.65 -29.72 -4.91
C THR A 456 22.43 -29.94 -4.00
N ASP A 457 21.56 -30.88 -4.34
CA ASP A 457 20.50 -31.39 -3.45
C ASP A 457 20.95 -32.76 -2.92
N GLU A 458 21.07 -32.88 -1.60
CA GLU A 458 20.92 -34.16 -0.91
C GLU A 458 19.42 -34.39 -0.63
N VAL A 459 19.02 -35.65 -0.70
CA VAL A 459 17.64 -36.13 -0.62
C VAL A 459 17.23 -36.22 0.84
N ASP A 460 16.22 -35.45 1.27
CA ASP A 460 15.49 -35.72 2.52
C ASP A 460 14.04 -35.22 2.51
N GLY A 461 13.22 -35.93 3.30
CA GLY A 461 11.78 -35.91 3.58
C GLY A 461 10.88 -34.69 3.31
N ALA A 462 9.58 -34.98 3.26
CA ALA A 462 8.47 -34.03 3.16
C ALA A 462 8.63 -32.74 4.01
N GLY A 463 8.62 -31.58 3.35
CA GLY A 463 8.68 -30.23 3.95
C GLY A 463 9.02 -29.21 2.86
N THR A 464 8.64 -27.93 2.83
CA THR A 464 7.95 -27.03 3.76
C THR A 464 7.48 -25.84 2.89
N GLU A 465 6.18 -25.54 2.79
CA GLU A 465 5.78 -24.20 2.34
C GLU A 465 6.34 -23.17 3.35
N ASP A 466 7.05 -22.17 2.82
CA ASP A 466 7.64 -21.06 3.59
C ASP A 466 6.59 -20.48 4.57
N ILE A 467 6.97 -20.40 5.85
CA ILE A 467 6.15 -19.84 6.94
C ILE A 467 5.61 -18.45 6.55
N SER A 468 6.40 -17.68 5.80
CA SER A 468 6.01 -16.34 5.34
C SER A 468 4.82 -16.34 4.35
N SER A 469 4.62 -17.42 3.57
CA SER A 469 3.52 -17.54 2.61
C SER A 469 2.21 -17.88 3.31
N PHE A 470 2.24 -18.81 4.28
CA PHE A 470 1.06 -19.17 5.08
C PHE A 470 0.52 -17.96 5.84
N GLU A 471 1.38 -17.20 6.51
CA GLU A 471 0.98 -15.99 7.25
C GLU A 471 0.27 -14.96 6.35
N ARG A 472 0.81 -14.72 5.14
CA ARG A 472 0.21 -13.79 4.17
C ARG A 472 -1.15 -14.27 3.66
N ARG A 473 -1.33 -15.57 3.47
CA ARG A 473 -2.63 -16.17 3.08
C ARG A 473 -3.61 -16.16 4.24
N PHE A 474 -3.16 -16.36 5.47
CA PHE A 474 -4.01 -16.31 6.65
C PHE A 474 -4.56 -14.90 6.90
N ARG A 475 -3.75 -13.86 6.64
CA ARG A 475 -4.23 -12.47 6.66
C ARG A 475 -5.32 -12.19 5.62
N THR A 476 -5.29 -12.84 4.46
CA THR A 476 -6.41 -12.79 3.49
C THR A 476 -7.70 -13.33 4.12
N TYR A 477 -7.62 -14.40 4.91
CA TYR A 477 -8.78 -14.94 5.62
C TYR A 477 -9.33 -13.98 6.68
N TYR A 478 -8.47 -13.26 7.42
CA TYR A 478 -8.93 -12.19 8.31
C TYR A 478 -9.68 -11.09 7.55
N VAL A 479 -9.19 -10.69 6.37
CA VAL A 479 -9.92 -9.72 5.54
C VAL A 479 -11.31 -10.22 5.17
N MET A 480 -11.47 -11.50 4.83
CA MET A 480 -12.79 -12.09 4.54
C MET A 480 -13.73 -12.02 5.74
N ILE A 481 -13.25 -12.31 6.95
CA ILE A 481 -14.04 -12.18 8.19
C ILE A 481 -14.44 -10.73 8.43
N LEU A 482 -13.53 -9.78 8.26
CA LEU A 482 -13.82 -8.35 8.42
C LEU A 482 -14.78 -7.82 7.33
N LEU A 483 -14.70 -8.36 6.11
CA LEU A 483 -15.65 -8.07 5.03
C LEU A 483 -17.04 -8.60 5.36
N PHE A 484 -17.15 -9.79 5.96
CA PHE A 484 -18.43 -10.32 6.42
C PHE A 484 -19.01 -9.41 7.50
N ALA A 485 -18.22 -9.05 8.51
CA ALA A 485 -18.65 -8.14 9.57
C ALA A 485 -19.13 -6.78 9.02
N PHE A 486 -18.48 -6.29 7.96
CA PHE A 486 -18.93 -5.09 7.27
C PHE A 486 -20.20 -5.30 6.43
N LEU A 487 -20.35 -6.41 5.71
CA LEU A 487 -21.47 -6.62 4.78
C LEU A 487 -22.73 -7.14 5.45
N SER A 488 -22.59 -7.77 6.63
CA SER A 488 -23.66 -8.42 7.39
C SER A 488 -24.85 -7.51 7.66
N LYS A 489 -26.04 -8.12 7.76
CA LYS A 489 -27.27 -7.45 8.22
C LYS A 489 -27.42 -7.47 9.75
N THR A 490 -26.53 -8.14 10.44
CA THR A 490 -26.47 -8.23 11.90
C THR A 490 -25.25 -7.50 12.45
N ILE A 491 -25.30 -7.16 13.73
CA ILE A 491 -24.20 -6.48 14.42
C ILE A 491 -23.15 -7.53 14.81
N GLU A 492 -21.97 -7.43 14.22
CA GLU A 492 -20.84 -8.32 14.56
C GLU A 492 -19.85 -7.60 15.48
N LYS A 493 -19.60 -8.15 16.67
CA LYS A 493 -18.59 -7.61 17.61
C LYS A 493 -17.43 -8.57 17.82
N THR A 494 -17.65 -9.86 17.63
CA THR A 494 -16.66 -10.92 17.86
C THR A 494 -16.72 -11.96 16.75
N LEU A 495 -15.70 -12.81 16.66
CA LEU A 495 -15.68 -14.00 15.81
C LEU A 495 -16.83 -14.96 16.19
N THR A 496 -17.25 -14.97 17.45
CA THR A 496 -18.41 -15.77 17.89
C THR A 496 -19.71 -15.22 17.33
N ASP A 497 -19.88 -13.89 17.30
CA ASP A 497 -21.05 -13.27 16.66
C ASP A 497 -21.08 -13.62 15.17
N VAL A 498 -19.94 -13.48 14.47
CA VAL A 498 -19.82 -13.86 13.06
C VAL A 498 -20.26 -15.31 12.83
N ILE A 499 -19.80 -16.24 13.67
CA ILE A 499 -20.16 -17.66 13.58
C ILE A 499 -21.64 -17.92 13.85
N ASN A 500 -22.21 -17.25 14.86
CA ASN A 500 -23.61 -17.41 15.23
C ASN A 500 -24.53 -16.83 14.16
N ASN A 501 -24.14 -15.68 13.59
CA ASN A 501 -24.94 -14.90 12.67
C ASN A 501 -24.76 -15.27 11.20
N ILE A 502 -23.78 -16.12 10.87
CA ILE A 502 -23.50 -16.54 9.49
C ILE A 502 -24.71 -17.14 8.76
N ASP A 503 -25.62 -17.78 9.51
CA ASP A 503 -26.87 -18.37 9.02
C ASP A 503 -28.12 -17.70 9.62
N ALA A 504 -27.99 -16.50 10.22
CA ALA A 504 -29.12 -15.85 10.89
C ALA A 504 -30.22 -15.42 9.92
N ASN A 505 -29.87 -15.18 8.66
CA ASN A 505 -30.80 -14.80 7.59
C ASN A 505 -30.19 -15.14 6.22
N GLU A 506 -31.02 -15.10 5.17
CA GLU A 506 -30.61 -15.43 3.81
C GLU A 506 -29.52 -14.50 3.26
N ASP A 507 -29.54 -13.21 3.64
CA ASP A 507 -28.51 -12.24 3.26
C ASP A 507 -27.15 -12.64 3.81
N ASN A 508 -27.05 -12.95 5.11
CA ASN A 508 -25.81 -13.37 5.77
C ASN A 508 -25.30 -14.69 5.18
N SER A 509 -26.17 -15.68 4.95
CA SER A 509 -25.76 -16.94 4.32
C SER A 509 -25.20 -16.72 2.91
N ARG A 510 -25.81 -15.84 2.12
CA ARG A 510 -25.32 -15.47 0.79
C ARG A 510 -23.98 -14.74 0.87
N ILE A 511 -23.85 -13.75 1.75
CA ILE A 511 -22.61 -12.99 1.96
C ILE A 511 -21.48 -13.95 2.34
N ALA A 512 -21.71 -14.85 3.29
CA ALA A 512 -20.73 -15.85 3.71
C ALA A 512 -20.30 -16.76 2.54
N ARG A 513 -21.27 -17.26 1.75
CA ARG A 513 -20.99 -18.07 0.55
C ARG A 513 -20.15 -17.31 -0.46
N ASN A 514 -20.52 -16.06 -0.75
CA ASN A 514 -19.83 -15.20 -1.72
C ASN A 514 -18.43 -14.79 -1.26
N LEU A 515 -18.22 -14.68 0.06
CA LEU A 515 -16.92 -14.47 0.68
C LEU A 515 -16.13 -15.76 0.88
N GLY A 516 -16.67 -16.95 0.59
CA GLY A 516 -15.99 -18.23 0.80
C GLY A 516 -15.84 -18.64 2.26
N LEU A 517 -16.60 -18.05 3.19
CA LEU A 517 -16.57 -18.38 4.61
C LEU A 517 -17.49 -19.56 4.92
N LYS A 518 -16.97 -20.57 5.61
CA LYS A 518 -17.77 -21.68 6.14
C LYS A 518 -17.84 -21.63 7.66
N LYS A 519 -19.02 -21.91 8.20
CA LYS A 519 -19.23 -22.00 9.65
C LYS A 519 -18.34 -23.05 10.31
N SER A 520 -18.18 -24.22 9.68
CA SER A 520 -17.29 -25.29 10.16
C SER A 520 -15.85 -24.83 10.34
N ASP A 521 -15.35 -24.06 9.36
CA ASP A 521 -13.96 -23.62 9.30
C ASP A 521 -13.72 -22.52 10.36
N LEU A 522 -14.68 -21.60 10.50
CA LEU A 522 -14.65 -20.57 11.53
C LEU A 522 -14.76 -21.14 12.94
N LEU A 523 -15.61 -22.16 13.16
CA LEU A 523 -15.70 -22.90 14.42
C LEU A 523 -14.35 -23.55 14.76
N LEU A 524 -13.76 -24.26 13.81
CA LEU A 524 -12.47 -24.91 13.99
C LEU A 524 -11.36 -23.90 14.33
N ILE A 525 -11.34 -22.75 13.65
CA ILE A 525 -10.39 -21.67 13.95
C ILE A 525 -10.67 -21.09 15.34
N ARG A 526 -11.93 -20.76 15.69
CA ARG A 526 -12.31 -20.21 17.00
C ARG A 526 -11.87 -21.11 18.16
N ASP A 527 -11.95 -22.42 17.98
CA ASP A 527 -11.67 -23.40 19.03
C ASP A 527 -10.16 -23.64 19.22
N LEU A 528 -9.35 -23.42 18.18
CA LEU A 528 -7.91 -23.69 18.21
C LEU A 528 -7.04 -22.43 18.31
N ILE A 529 -7.57 -21.27 17.91
CA ILE A 529 -6.81 -20.02 17.88
C ILE A 529 -6.45 -19.57 19.29
N ASN A 530 -5.23 -19.06 19.43
CA ASN A 530 -4.77 -18.41 20.64
C ASN A 530 -5.77 -17.31 21.06
N PRO A 531 -6.29 -17.32 22.30
CA PRO A 531 -7.29 -16.36 22.77
C PRO A 531 -6.91 -14.90 22.59
N PHE A 532 -5.61 -14.56 22.63
CA PHE A 532 -5.15 -13.19 22.40
C PHE A 532 -5.20 -12.78 20.94
N VAL A 533 -4.75 -13.65 20.02
CA VAL A 533 -4.87 -13.40 18.56
C VAL A 533 -6.36 -13.28 18.20
N ARG A 534 -7.21 -14.12 18.80
CA ARG A 534 -8.66 -14.00 18.68
C ARG A 534 -9.20 -12.69 19.22
N SER A 535 -8.75 -12.26 20.39
CA SER A 535 -9.19 -10.99 20.97
C SER A 535 -8.79 -9.81 20.06
N ALA A 536 -7.58 -9.82 19.50
CA ALA A 536 -7.16 -8.80 18.53
C ALA A 536 -8.03 -8.84 17.25
N LEU A 537 -8.43 -10.02 16.78
CA LEU A 537 -9.39 -10.17 15.69
C LEU A 537 -10.78 -9.64 16.07
N ASP A 538 -11.30 -9.97 17.25
CA ASP A 538 -12.59 -9.51 17.77
C ASP A 538 -12.62 -7.97 17.83
N TYR A 539 -11.55 -7.34 18.31
CA TYR A 539 -11.41 -5.88 18.27
C TYR A 539 -11.50 -5.31 16.85
N LYS A 540 -10.89 -5.96 15.85
CA LYS A 540 -10.99 -5.51 14.46
C LYS A 540 -12.39 -5.78 13.87
N ILE A 541 -13.04 -6.88 14.23
CA ILE A 541 -14.43 -7.21 13.83
C ILE A 541 -15.39 -6.14 14.32
N GLN A 542 -15.31 -5.81 15.62
CA GLN A 542 -16.13 -4.79 16.25
C GLN A 542 -16.01 -3.42 15.57
N ASN A 543 -14.83 -3.12 15.01
CA ASN A 543 -14.54 -1.86 14.34
C ASN A 543 -14.65 -1.94 12.80
N ALA A 544 -15.12 -3.06 12.24
CA ALA A 544 -15.24 -3.26 10.79
C ALA A 544 -16.40 -2.46 10.17
N ASP A 545 -17.56 -2.40 10.85
CA ASP A 545 -18.71 -1.55 10.47
C ASP A 545 -18.95 -0.45 11.52
N TYR A 546 -17.88 0.12 12.06
CA TYR A 546 -17.92 1.01 13.23
C TYR A 546 -18.94 2.17 13.12
N ARG A 547 -19.20 2.67 11.90
CA ARG A 547 -20.05 3.84 11.71
C ARG A 547 -21.46 3.57 11.21
N SER A 548 -21.90 2.33 10.99
CA SER A 548 -23.31 2.06 10.65
C SER A 548 -24.31 2.58 11.69
N PHE A 549 -23.84 2.98 12.87
CA PHE A 549 -24.61 3.54 13.99
C PHE A 549 -24.42 5.04 14.20
N ASP A 550 -23.53 5.70 13.45
CA ASP A 550 -23.35 7.15 13.51
C ASP A 550 -24.43 7.82 12.65
N ALA A 551 -25.54 8.21 13.29
CA ALA A 551 -26.67 8.86 12.62
C ALA A 551 -26.32 10.20 11.94
N THR A 552 -25.10 10.74 12.15
CA THR A 552 -24.64 11.98 11.53
C THR A 552 -24.03 11.79 10.14
N VAL A 553 -23.74 10.55 9.74
CA VAL A 553 -23.14 10.21 8.46
C VAL A 553 -24.14 9.38 7.63
N SER A 554 -24.18 9.63 6.32
CA SER A 554 -25.14 8.92 5.46
C SER A 554 -24.70 7.47 5.19
N PRO A 555 -25.65 6.51 4.96
CA PRO A 555 -25.33 5.14 4.57
C PRO A 555 -24.36 5.02 3.39
N VAL A 556 -24.48 5.94 2.42
CA VAL A 556 -23.62 5.99 1.23
C VAL A 556 -22.20 6.41 1.58
N GLU A 557 -22.02 7.40 2.46
CA GLU A 557 -20.70 7.83 2.93
C GLU A 557 -19.99 6.74 3.74
N HIS A 558 -20.73 5.95 4.53
CA HIS A 558 -20.17 4.78 5.21
C HIS A 558 -19.58 3.77 4.24
N ILE A 559 -20.32 3.46 3.18
CA ILE A 559 -19.87 2.51 2.16
C ILE A 559 -18.64 3.05 1.44
N ASP A 560 -18.58 4.35 1.13
CA ASP A 560 -17.39 4.95 0.51
C ASP A 560 -16.15 4.86 1.41
N ILE A 561 -16.28 5.14 2.72
CA ILE A 561 -15.18 5.00 3.68
C ILE A 561 -14.70 3.54 3.72
N ALA A 562 -15.63 2.58 3.77
CA ALA A 562 -15.31 1.17 3.79
C ALA A 562 -14.63 0.71 2.48
N ILE A 563 -15.16 1.09 1.31
CA ILE A 563 -14.56 0.79 0.00
C ILE A 563 -13.11 1.30 -0.06
N ASN A 564 -12.86 2.51 0.45
CA ASN A 564 -11.51 3.08 0.51
C ASN A 564 -10.60 2.33 1.48
N LYS A 565 -11.13 1.90 2.64
CA LYS A 565 -10.40 1.11 3.64
C LYS A 565 -10.03 -0.29 3.17
N PHE A 566 -11.00 -1.02 2.60
CA PHE A 566 -10.78 -2.36 2.05
C PHE A 566 -9.93 -2.32 0.77
N GLY A 567 -9.91 -1.19 0.07
CA GLY A 567 -8.96 -0.93 -1.00
C GLY A 567 -9.10 -1.93 -2.15
N ARG A 568 -8.00 -2.55 -2.58
CA ARG A 568 -8.01 -3.44 -3.74
C ARG A 568 -8.42 -4.86 -3.35
N LEU A 569 -9.64 -5.27 -3.73
CA LEU A 569 -10.11 -6.63 -3.50
C LEU A 569 -9.32 -7.65 -4.31
N SER A 570 -9.00 -7.41 -5.57
CA SER A 570 -8.16 -8.32 -6.37
C SER A 570 -7.34 -7.56 -7.41
N ALA A 571 -6.42 -8.26 -8.10
CA ALA A 571 -5.70 -7.65 -9.21
C ALA A 571 -6.61 -7.14 -10.35
N ALA A 572 -7.84 -7.63 -10.45
CA ALA A 572 -8.83 -7.18 -11.43
C ALA A 572 -9.82 -6.13 -10.87
N GLU A 573 -9.88 -5.94 -9.56
CA GLU A 573 -10.88 -5.10 -8.90
C GLU A 573 -10.26 -3.79 -8.40
N ILE A 574 -10.32 -2.78 -9.26
CA ILE A 574 -9.93 -1.41 -8.93
C ILE A 574 -11.21 -0.58 -8.84
N PHE A 575 -11.51 -0.04 -7.65
CA PHE A 575 -12.65 0.84 -7.47
C PHE A 575 -12.44 2.17 -8.20
N THR A 576 -13.42 2.56 -9.01
CA THR A 576 -13.40 3.83 -9.74
C THR A 576 -13.70 4.99 -8.78
N PRO A 577 -12.81 5.99 -8.65
CA PRO A 577 -13.06 7.12 -7.75
C PRO A 577 -14.31 7.91 -8.16
N PRO A 578 -15.10 8.41 -7.18
CA PRO A 578 -16.32 9.19 -7.47
C PRO A 578 -16.08 10.40 -8.37
N ALA A 579 -14.94 11.09 -8.20
CA ALA A 579 -14.58 12.25 -9.02
C ALA A 579 -14.40 11.90 -10.51
N ILE A 580 -13.96 10.67 -10.84
CA ILE A 580 -13.82 10.22 -12.23
C ILE A 580 -15.17 9.76 -12.78
N VAL A 581 -15.97 9.05 -11.99
CA VAL A 581 -17.35 8.68 -12.37
C VAL A 581 -18.18 9.93 -12.68
N SER A 582 -18.13 10.96 -11.83
CA SER A 582 -18.82 12.22 -12.06
C SER A 582 -18.41 12.86 -13.40
N ARG A 583 -17.10 12.88 -13.71
CA ARG A 583 -16.61 13.42 -14.99
C ARG A 583 -17.10 12.64 -16.19
N MET A 584 -17.22 11.31 -16.08
CA MET A 584 -17.80 10.50 -17.17
C MET A 584 -19.28 10.84 -17.41
N TYR A 585 -20.04 11.12 -16.33
CA TYR A 585 -21.43 11.57 -16.45
C TYR A 585 -21.59 13.03 -16.87
N ASP A 586 -20.56 13.87 -16.70
CA ASP A 586 -20.56 15.25 -17.19
C ASP A 586 -20.56 15.33 -18.73
N SER A 587 -20.10 14.28 -19.42
CA SER A 587 -20.14 14.18 -20.88
C SER A 587 -21.56 13.93 -21.43
N PHE A 588 -22.50 13.44 -20.60
CA PHE A 588 -23.89 13.20 -21.02
C PHE A 588 -24.63 14.54 -21.17
N ASP A 589 -25.34 14.70 -22.28
CA ASP A 589 -26.03 15.95 -22.60
C ASP A 589 -27.30 16.19 -21.77
N GLN A 590 -27.83 17.41 -21.89
CA GLN A 590 -29.05 17.82 -21.21
C GLN A 590 -30.29 17.04 -21.66
N GLU A 591 -30.29 16.49 -22.88
CA GLU A 591 -31.41 15.70 -23.39
C GLU A 591 -31.49 14.33 -22.70
N PHE A 592 -30.35 13.67 -22.50
CA PHE A 592 -30.26 12.44 -21.71
C PHE A 592 -30.81 12.65 -20.30
N TRP A 593 -30.39 13.71 -19.61
CA TRP A 593 -30.84 13.97 -18.24
C TRP A 593 -32.32 14.35 -18.15
N LYS A 594 -32.87 15.08 -19.13
CA LYS A 594 -34.33 15.32 -19.22
C LYS A 594 -35.12 14.02 -19.35
N ASN A 595 -34.56 13.03 -20.04
CA ASN A 595 -35.18 11.74 -20.29
C ASN A 595 -34.74 10.64 -19.29
N ALA A 596 -34.01 11.00 -18.22
CA ALA A 596 -33.41 10.05 -17.28
C ALA A 596 -34.43 9.11 -16.61
N LYS A 597 -35.69 9.54 -16.46
CA LYS A 597 -36.79 8.74 -15.91
C LYS A 597 -37.09 7.48 -16.74
N THR A 598 -36.76 7.51 -18.03
CA THR A 598 -36.96 6.38 -18.96
C THR A 598 -35.65 5.75 -19.42
N ALA A 599 -34.51 6.33 -19.02
CA ALA A 599 -33.21 5.85 -19.43
C ALA A 599 -32.86 4.56 -18.68
N LYS A 600 -32.43 3.52 -19.39
CA LYS A 600 -31.87 2.30 -18.78
C LYS A 600 -30.36 2.30 -18.92
N ILE A 601 -29.62 2.22 -17.82
CA ILE A 601 -28.16 2.31 -17.77
C ILE A 601 -27.58 0.98 -17.31
N LEU A 602 -26.57 0.49 -18.01
CA LEU A 602 -25.88 -0.75 -17.68
C LEU A 602 -24.42 -0.50 -17.31
N ASP A 603 -24.01 -0.94 -16.12
CA ASP A 603 -22.60 -1.12 -15.74
C ASP A 603 -22.18 -2.57 -16.01
N LEU A 604 -21.39 -2.79 -17.07
CA LEU A 604 -20.95 -4.14 -17.48
C LEU A 604 -19.89 -4.76 -16.55
N ALA A 605 -19.34 -3.99 -15.60
CA ALA A 605 -18.24 -4.43 -14.76
C ALA A 605 -18.26 -3.78 -13.37
N SER A 606 -19.40 -3.91 -12.69
CA SER A 606 -19.60 -3.33 -11.37
C SER A 606 -18.72 -3.99 -10.31
N LYS A 607 -18.13 -3.16 -9.46
CA LYS A 607 -17.24 -3.59 -8.36
C LYS A 607 -17.84 -3.23 -7.00
N SER A 608 -18.47 -2.07 -6.93
CA SER A 608 -19.04 -1.52 -5.70
C SER A 608 -20.29 -0.66 -5.92
N GLY A 609 -20.86 -0.64 -7.12
CA GLY A 609 -21.96 0.28 -7.45
C GLY A 609 -21.55 1.76 -7.60
N SER A 610 -20.26 2.09 -7.74
CA SER A 610 -19.83 3.49 -7.87
C SER A 610 -20.44 4.22 -9.08
N PHE A 611 -20.65 3.53 -10.21
CA PHE A 611 -21.35 4.08 -11.36
C PHE A 611 -22.85 4.30 -11.11
N ALA A 612 -23.50 3.44 -10.32
CA ALA A 612 -24.89 3.62 -9.91
C ALA A 612 -25.04 4.85 -9.00
N LYS A 613 -24.15 4.98 -8.01
CA LYS A 613 -24.04 6.17 -7.16
C LYS A 613 -23.87 7.44 -7.99
N GLY A 614 -22.90 7.46 -8.90
CA GLY A 614 -22.64 8.64 -9.74
C GLY A 614 -23.82 9.02 -10.64
N PHE A 615 -24.58 8.04 -11.13
CA PHE A 615 -25.80 8.30 -11.90
C PHE A 615 -26.87 8.96 -11.02
N VAL A 616 -27.14 8.40 -9.84
CA VAL A 616 -28.12 8.96 -8.88
C VAL A 616 -27.74 10.38 -8.48
N GLU A 617 -26.50 10.60 -8.03
CA GLU A 617 -26.01 11.93 -7.63
C GLU A 617 -26.15 12.96 -8.76
N LYS A 618 -25.81 12.57 -9.99
CA LYS A 618 -25.91 13.46 -11.15
C LYS A 618 -27.37 13.72 -11.53
N ALA A 619 -28.23 12.71 -11.53
CA ALA A 619 -29.65 12.83 -11.81
C ALA A 619 -30.35 13.76 -10.78
N MET A 620 -30.06 13.59 -9.49
CA MET A 620 -30.56 14.47 -8.43
C MET A 620 -30.09 15.92 -8.60
N LYS A 621 -28.82 16.13 -8.98
CA LYS A 621 -28.31 17.47 -9.33
C LYS A 621 -29.01 18.10 -10.54
N GLN A 622 -29.58 17.30 -11.44
CA GLN A 622 -30.41 17.76 -12.56
C GLN A 622 -31.90 17.88 -12.20
N GLY A 623 -32.28 17.68 -10.93
CA GLY A 623 -33.66 17.80 -10.46
C GLY A 623 -34.53 16.55 -10.65
N VAL A 624 -33.94 15.40 -10.95
CA VAL A 624 -34.66 14.11 -11.05
C VAL A 624 -34.71 13.45 -9.67
N ARG A 625 -35.89 12.99 -9.26
CA ARG A 625 -36.08 12.34 -7.96
C ARG A 625 -35.69 10.87 -8.04
N ILE A 626 -35.21 10.31 -6.92
CA ILE A 626 -34.75 8.91 -6.87
C ILE A 626 -35.86 7.90 -7.17
N GLU A 627 -37.10 8.18 -6.75
CA GLU A 627 -38.25 7.30 -6.99
C GLU A 627 -38.59 7.18 -8.48
N ASP A 628 -38.20 8.18 -9.28
CA ASP A 628 -38.42 8.18 -10.73
C ASP A 628 -37.33 7.39 -11.49
N ILE A 629 -36.26 6.94 -10.82
CA ILE A 629 -35.09 6.27 -11.43
C ILE A 629 -34.62 5.01 -10.69
N GLN A 630 -35.35 4.56 -9.67
CA GLN A 630 -34.98 3.41 -8.84
C GLN A 630 -34.77 2.11 -9.65
N ASP A 631 -35.48 1.95 -10.78
CA ASP A 631 -35.50 0.77 -11.64
C ASP A 631 -34.63 0.92 -12.92
N ASN A 632 -33.90 2.02 -13.02
CA ASN A 632 -33.25 2.44 -14.27
C ASN A 632 -31.78 2.03 -14.39
N PHE A 633 -31.13 1.63 -13.30
CA PHE A 633 -29.73 1.25 -13.29
C PHE A 633 -29.56 -0.27 -13.10
N TYR A 634 -28.71 -0.86 -13.93
CA TYR A 634 -28.41 -2.30 -13.98
C TYR A 634 -26.91 -2.52 -13.83
N SER A 635 -26.52 -3.55 -13.09
CA SER A 635 -25.11 -3.85 -12.80
C SER A 635 -24.80 -5.32 -13.03
N ILE A 636 -23.67 -5.58 -13.69
CA ILE A 636 -23.08 -6.91 -13.79
C ILE A 636 -21.80 -6.93 -12.96
N PRO A 637 -21.78 -7.62 -11.81
CA PRO A 637 -20.62 -7.67 -10.94
C PRO A 637 -19.43 -8.41 -11.57
N THR A 638 -18.22 -8.00 -11.19
CA THR A 638 -16.99 -8.69 -11.62
C THR A 638 -16.69 -9.98 -10.85
N SER A 639 -17.31 -10.16 -9.68
CA SER A 639 -17.14 -11.29 -8.78
C SER A 639 -18.31 -11.40 -7.80
N PRO A 640 -18.49 -12.53 -7.09
CA PRO A 640 -19.45 -12.64 -5.99
C PRO A 640 -19.22 -11.61 -4.87
N THR A 641 -17.98 -11.28 -4.54
CA THR A 641 -17.67 -10.23 -3.56
C THR A 641 -18.10 -8.85 -4.06
N ALA A 642 -17.85 -8.55 -5.34
CA ALA A 642 -18.30 -7.31 -5.97
C ALA A 642 -19.84 -7.19 -6.01
N TYR A 643 -20.55 -8.32 -6.09
CA TYR A 643 -22.01 -8.35 -5.99
C TYR A 643 -22.47 -7.80 -4.63
N GLU A 644 -21.88 -8.25 -3.50
CA GLU A 644 -22.31 -7.79 -2.17
C GLU A 644 -22.05 -6.30 -1.95
N PHE A 645 -20.91 -5.76 -2.39
CA PHE A 645 -20.66 -4.32 -2.34
C PHE A 645 -21.64 -3.53 -3.21
N THR A 646 -21.90 -4.03 -4.43
CA THR A 646 -22.85 -3.39 -5.36
C THR A 646 -24.26 -3.41 -4.78
N ARG A 647 -24.69 -4.53 -4.20
CA ARG A 647 -26.00 -4.68 -3.55
C ARG A 647 -26.14 -3.76 -2.34
N LYS A 648 -25.14 -3.71 -1.44
CA LYS A 648 -25.14 -2.81 -0.28
C LYS A 648 -25.23 -1.34 -0.72
N MET A 649 -24.57 -0.96 -1.82
CA MET A 649 -24.68 0.38 -2.41
C MET A 649 -26.09 0.65 -3.00
N TYR A 650 -26.69 -0.31 -3.70
CA TYR A 650 -28.05 -0.16 -4.22
C TYR A 650 -29.07 0.06 -3.10
N GLU A 651 -28.98 -0.73 -2.02
CA GLU A 651 -29.84 -0.57 -0.85
C GLU A 651 -29.69 0.81 -0.21
N ALA A 652 -28.45 1.28 -0.04
CA ALA A 652 -28.17 2.61 0.52
C ALA A 652 -28.68 3.76 -0.36
N LEU A 653 -28.74 3.56 -1.67
CA LEU A 653 -29.26 4.54 -2.64
C LEU A 653 -30.78 4.42 -2.86
N GLY A 654 -31.44 3.35 -2.38
CA GLY A 654 -32.84 3.06 -2.69
C GLY A 654 -33.07 2.57 -4.13
N LEU A 655 -32.08 1.94 -4.75
CA LEU A 655 -32.19 1.33 -6.09
C LEU A 655 -32.72 -0.10 -6.02
N ASN A 656 -33.33 -0.57 -7.11
CA ASN A 656 -33.85 -1.93 -7.20
C ASN A 656 -32.72 -2.98 -7.28
N ILE A 657 -32.56 -3.76 -6.22
CA ILE A 657 -31.54 -4.81 -6.12
C ILE A 657 -31.71 -5.95 -7.14
N ASN A 658 -32.91 -6.14 -7.69
CA ASN A 658 -33.18 -7.16 -8.72
C ASN A 658 -32.57 -6.77 -10.08
N ASN A 659 -32.06 -5.53 -10.22
CA ASN A 659 -31.33 -5.08 -11.40
C ASN A 659 -29.83 -5.45 -11.36
N ILE A 660 -29.39 -6.21 -10.35
CA ILE A 660 -28.00 -6.70 -10.23
C ILE A 660 -27.95 -8.16 -10.68
N ALA A 661 -27.07 -8.49 -11.61
CA ALA A 661 -26.85 -9.87 -12.02
C ALA A 661 -26.26 -10.70 -10.86
N MET A 662 -26.91 -11.82 -10.52
CA MET A 662 -26.52 -12.68 -9.39
C MET A 662 -25.83 -13.97 -9.82
N HIS A 663 -26.19 -14.53 -10.97
CA HIS A 663 -25.79 -15.89 -11.36
C HIS A 663 -24.66 -15.96 -12.39
N PHE A 664 -24.08 -14.82 -12.78
CA PHE A 664 -22.95 -14.74 -13.70
C PHE A 664 -22.15 -13.46 -13.46
N THR A 665 -20.89 -13.47 -13.89
CA THR A 665 -19.99 -12.32 -13.74
C THR A 665 -19.62 -11.71 -15.09
N SER A 666 -19.02 -10.51 -15.07
CA SER A 666 -18.44 -9.89 -16.27
C SER A 666 -17.45 -10.79 -17.01
N PHE A 667 -16.73 -11.67 -16.30
CA PHE A 667 -15.78 -12.60 -16.92
C PHE A 667 -16.47 -13.74 -17.68
N ASP A 668 -17.69 -14.10 -17.31
CA ASP A 668 -18.45 -15.13 -18.01
C ASP A 668 -18.96 -14.61 -19.35
N LEU A 669 -19.32 -13.32 -19.43
CA LEU A 669 -19.70 -12.69 -20.68
C LEU A 669 -18.60 -12.72 -21.74
N VAL A 670 -17.34 -12.63 -21.33
CA VAL A 670 -16.17 -12.70 -22.22
C VAL A 670 -16.03 -14.07 -22.90
N LYS A 671 -16.62 -15.13 -22.31
CA LYS A 671 -16.61 -16.49 -22.86
C LYS A 671 -17.74 -16.72 -23.88
N LEU A 672 -18.73 -15.84 -23.94
CA LEU A 672 -19.92 -15.96 -24.80
C LEU A 672 -19.71 -15.24 -26.14
N LYS A 673 -20.46 -15.66 -27.17
CA LYS A 673 -20.53 -14.92 -28.44
C LYS A 673 -21.45 -13.70 -28.30
N ASP A 674 -21.24 -12.66 -29.12
CA ASP A 674 -22.06 -11.42 -29.10
C ASP A 674 -23.58 -11.66 -29.08
N LYS A 675 -24.06 -12.59 -29.93
CA LYS A 675 -25.50 -12.92 -30.00
C LYS A 675 -26.02 -13.60 -28.75
N GLU A 676 -25.18 -14.36 -28.06
CA GLU A 676 -25.52 -15.02 -26.79
C GLU A 676 -25.57 -13.99 -25.67
N VAL A 677 -24.64 -13.02 -25.65
CA VAL A 677 -24.69 -11.91 -24.69
C VAL A 677 -25.94 -11.06 -24.89
N GLN A 678 -26.28 -10.69 -26.12
CA GLN A 678 -27.53 -9.97 -26.43
C GLN A 678 -28.76 -10.77 -25.97
N ALA A 679 -28.79 -12.06 -26.30
CA ALA A 679 -29.88 -12.96 -25.90
C ALA A 679 -30.01 -13.07 -24.37
N LEU A 680 -28.88 -13.07 -23.65
CA LEU A 680 -28.83 -13.19 -22.20
C LEU A 680 -29.29 -11.90 -21.50
N LEU A 681 -28.76 -10.73 -21.92
CA LEU A 681 -28.93 -9.46 -21.21
C LEU A 681 -30.20 -8.69 -21.58
N LEU A 682 -30.81 -8.99 -22.72
CA LEU A 682 -32.04 -8.32 -23.18
C LEU A 682 -33.29 -9.17 -22.91
N GLN A 683 -33.19 -10.17 -22.02
CA GLN A 683 -34.33 -10.95 -21.56
C GLN A 683 -35.30 -10.07 -20.79
N ASP A 684 -36.59 -10.36 -20.94
CA ASP A 684 -37.64 -9.77 -20.10
C ASP A 684 -37.73 -10.51 -18.77
N LYS A 685 -36.64 -10.46 -17.99
CA LYS A 685 -36.50 -11.05 -16.66
C LYS A 685 -35.77 -10.07 -15.75
N PRO A 686 -36.03 -10.09 -14.44
CA PRO A 686 -35.15 -9.44 -13.47
C PRO A 686 -33.71 -9.92 -13.64
N PHE A 687 -32.74 -9.00 -13.56
CA PHE A 687 -31.32 -9.32 -13.74
C PHE A 687 -30.81 -10.33 -12.71
N SER A 688 -31.38 -10.32 -11.49
CA SER A 688 -31.12 -11.30 -10.44
C SER A 688 -31.42 -12.74 -10.88
N ASP A 689 -32.38 -12.93 -11.78
CA ASP A 689 -32.93 -14.24 -12.14
C ASP A 689 -32.32 -14.80 -13.43
N ILE A 690 -31.58 -13.97 -14.19
CA ILE A 690 -30.92 -14.35 -15.44
C ILE A 690 -29.79 -15.34 -15.15
N ARG A 691 -29.80 -16.49 -15.84
CA ARG A 691 -28.78 -17.55 -15.70
C ARG A 691 -28.12 -17.86 -17.04
N LEU A 692 -26.84 -18.25 -17.03
CA LEU A 692 -26.15 -18.72 -18.26
C LEU A 692 -26.85 -19.93 -18.90
N GLY A 693 -27.50 -20.77 -18.10
CA GLY A 693 -28.31 -21.91 -18.55
C GLY A 693 -29.52 -21.53 -19.42
N ASP A 694 -29.97 -20.27 -19.35
CA ASP A 694 -31.07 -19.75 -20.20
C ASP A 694 -30.72 -19.77 -21.69
N LEU A 695 -29.46 -20.01 -22.07
CA LEU A 695 -29.03 -20.08 -23.46
C LEU A 695 -29.27 -21.44 -24.15
N LYS A 696 -29.80 -22.45 -23.43
CA LYS A 696 -30.09 -23.79 -23.97
C LYS A 696 -31.29 -23.77 -24.96
N GLU A 697 -31.30 -24.69 -25.92
CA GLU A 697 -32.15 -24.74 -27.14
C GLU A 697 -33.65 -24.36 -27.00
N PRO A 698 -34.40 -24.73 -25.95
CA PRO A 698 -35.82 -24.33 -25.84
C PRO A 698 -36.02 -22.82 -25.69
N ALA A 699 -35.06 -22.10 -25.10
CA ALA A 699 -35.13 -20.66 -24.86
C ALA A 699 -34.73 -19.82 -26.10
N ARG A 700 -33.92 -20.39 -27.01
CA ARG A 700 -33.55 -19.75 -28.29
C ARG A 700 -34.76 -19.51 -29.21
N MET A 701 -35.83 -20.32 -29.10
CA MET A 701 -37.05 -20.15 -29.90
C MET A 701 -37.96 -19.01 -29.39
N SER A 702 -37.92 -18.67 -28.10
CA SER A 702 -38.73 -17.59 -27.51
C SER A 702 -38.21 -16.17 -27.82
N LEU A 703 -36.95 -16.04 -28.23
CA LEU A 703 -36.30 -14.74 -28.49
C LEU A 703 -36.53 -14.22 -29.92
N LYS A 704 -37.17 -15.01 -30.78
CA LYS A 704 -37.62 -14.54 -32.10
C LYS A 704 -39.03 -13.98 -31.97
N SER A 705 -39.13 -12.65 -32.12
CA SER A 705 -40.35 -11.87 -32.38
C SER A 705 -41.12 -11.23 -31.21
N ASN A 706 -40.44 -10.53 -30.28
CA ASN A 706 -41.10 -9.44 -29.55
C ASN A 706 -40.43 -8.10 -29.84
N LYS A 707 -41.22 -7.12 -30.28
CA LYS A 707 -40.80 -5.73 -30.51
C LYS A 707 -40.52 -4.97 -29.21
N ASP A 708 -40.78 -5.59 -28.06
CA ASP A 708 -40.73 -4.99 -26.71
C ASP A 708 -39.54 -5.46 -25.86
N ASN A 709 -38.50 -6.09 -26.45
CA ASN A 709 -37.31 -6.46 -25.67
C ASN A 709 -36.67 -5.25 -25.00
N MET A 710 -36.16 -5.45 -23.78
CA MET A 710 -35.39 -4.48 -23.02
C MET A 710 -34.28 -3.87 -23.89
N LYS A 711 -34.05 -2.55 -23.76
CA LYS A 711 -32.94 -1.84 -24.39
C LYS A 711 -32.24 -0.93 -23.39
N PHE A 712 -30.93 -0.85 -23.46
CA PHE A 712 -30.13 0.08 -22.67
C PHE A 712 -29.97 1.39 -23.42
N THR A 713 -30.24 2.50 -22.75
CA THR A 713 -29.99 3.86 -23.25
C THR A 713 -28.50 4.19 -23.20
N ALA A 714 -27.82 3.74 -22.14
CA ALA A 714 -26.41 3.99 -21.95
C ALA A 714 -25.68 2.79 -21.32
N ILE A 715 -24.40 2.64 -21.66
CA ILE A 715 -23.53 1.63 -21.05
C ILE A 715 -22.29 2.31 -20.49
N VAL A 716 -22.00 2.06 -19.22
CA VAL A 716 -20.85 2.61 -18.50
C VAL A 716 -19.99 1.50 -17.92
N GLY A 717 -18.80 1.83 -17.44
CA GLY A 717 -18.06 0.92 -16.57
C GLY A 717 -16.55 1.08 -16.61
N ASN A 718 -15.90 0.30 -15.75
CA ASN A 718 -14.46 0.13 -15.70
C ASN A 718 -14.14 -1.36 -15.89
N PRO A 719 -14.16 -1.90 -17.12
CA PRO A 719 -14.00 -3.33 -17.36
C PRO A 719 -12.65 -3.89 -16.87
N PRO A 720 -12.57 -5.19 -16.52
CA PRO A 720 -11.31 -5.86 -16.28
C PRO A 720 -10.35 -5.72 -17.47
N TYR A 721 -9.06 -5.49 -17.20
CA TYR A 721 -8.11 -5.19 -18.28
C TYR A 721 -7.50 -6.43 -18.94
N GLN A 722 -7.28 -7.50 -18.17
CA GLN A 722 -6.54 -8.68 -18.62
C GLN A 722 -7.07 -9.96 -17.96
N GLN A 723 -6.96 -11.08 -18.67
CA GLN A 723 -7.19 -12.43 -18.13
C GLN A 723 -5.87 -13.22 -18.15
N ARG A 724 -5.64 -14.06 -17.12
CA ARG A 724 -4.47 -14.93 -17.06
C ARG A 724 -4.83 -16.34 -17.54
N ASP A 725 -4.03 -16.89 -18.44
CA ASP A 725 -4.20 -18.23 -19.01
C ASP A 725 -3.41 -19.31 -18.24
N GLY A 726 -3.45 -19.29 -16.89
CA GLY A 726 -2.98 -20.38 -16.01
C GLY A 726 -1.49 -20.79 -16.03
N GLY A 727 -0.70 -20.43 -17.04
CA GLY A 727 0.69 -20.90 -17.18
C GLY A 727 1.73 -19.91 -16.66
N ALA A 728 2.77 -20.42 -15.98
CA ALA A 728 3.88 -19.63 -15.40
C ALA A 728 4.69 -18.81 -16.44
N GLN A 729 4.50 -19.03 -17.74
CA GLN A 729 5.15 -18.29 -18.84
C GLN A 729 4.18 -17.60 -19.82
N ALA A 730 2.86 -17.70 -19.64
CA ALA A 730 1.89 -17.11 -20.57
C ALA A 730 1.70 -15.60 -20.28
N SER A 731 1.92 -14.75 -21.28
CA SER A 731 1.70 -13.31 -21.13
C SER A 731 0.20 -13.01 -21.17
N ALA A 732 -0.36 -12.40 -20.12
CA ALA A 732 -1.79 -12.09 -20.02
C ALA A 732 -2.34 -11.33 -21.25
N ARG A 733 -3.47 -11.80 -21.79
CA ARG A 733 -4.15 -11.21 -22.95
C ARG A 733 -5.06 -10.05 -22.51
N PRO A 734 -5.06 -8.91 -23.21
CA PRO A 734 -6.04 -7.85 -22.99
C PRO A 734 -7.47 -8.35 -23.25
N ILE A 735 -8.41 -8.00 -22.37
CA ILE A 735 -9.84 -8.34 -22.52
C ILE A 735 -10.77 -7.12 -22.47
N TYR A 736 -10.27 -5.94 -22.11
CA TYR A 736 -11.09 -4.71 -22.04
C TYR A 736 -11.73 -4.33 -23.39
N ASN A 737 -11.10 -4.69 -24.50
CA ASN A 737 -11.62 -4.42 -25.85
C ASN A 737 -12.92 -5.20 -26.11
N LEU A 738 -13.04 -6.41 -25.56
CA LEU A 738 -14.22 -7.26 -25.72
C LEU A 738 -15.45 -6.63 -25.07
N PHE A 739 -15.29 -5.95 -23.94
CA PHE A 739 -16.38 -5.19 -23.30
C PHE A 739 -16.85 -3.99 -24.12
N VAL A 740 -15.91 -3.28 -24.77
CA VAL A 740 -16.26 -2.17 -25.66
C VAL A 740 -17.01 -2.68 -26.90
N GLU A 741 -16.55 -3.77 -27.50
CA GLU A 741 -17.21 -4.42 -28.64
C GLU A 741 -18.62 -4.90 -28.26
N MET A 742 -18.74 -5.59 -27.11
CA MET A 742 -20.01 -6.05 -26.55
C MET A 742 -20.99 -4.90 -26.30
N ALA A 743 -20.53 -3.79 -25.70
CA ALA A 743 -21.37 -2.63 -25.47
C ALA A 743 -21.93 -2.03 -26.77
N LYS A 744 -21.10 -1.93 -27.82
CA LYS A 744 -21.57 -1.48 -29.14
C LYS A 744 -22.60 -2.43 -29.73
N LYS A 745 -22.46 -3.75 -29.53
CA LYS A 745 -23.43 -4.74 -30.00
C LYS A 745 -24.77 -4.65 -29.27
N LEU A 746 -24.80 -4.25 -28.00
CA LEU A 746 -26.06 -4.02 -27.27
C LEU A 746 -26.85 -2.79 -27.78
N ASP A 747 -26.30 -2.05 -28.75
CA ASP A 747 -26.94 -0.95 -29.46
C ASP A 747 -27.47 0.20 -28.57
N PRO A 748 -26.70 0.70 -27.57
CA PRO A 748 -27.13 1.82 -26.74
C PRO A 748 -27.02 3.16 -27.48
N GLY A 749 -27.64 4.20 -26.92
CA GLY A 749 -27.43 5.58 -27.38
C GLY A 749 -26.04 6.12 -27.00
N ASN A 750 -25.57 5.82 -25.79
CA ASN A 750 -24.30 6.32 -25.25
C ASN A 750 -23.43 5.20 -24.67
N ILE A 751 -22.10 5.30 -24.81
CA ILE A 751 -21.14 4.41 -24.15
C ILE A 751 -20.02 5.23 -23.52
N SER A 752 -19.66 4.93 -22.26
CA SER A 752 -18.50 5.52 -21.59
C SER A 752 -17.74 4.49 -20.77
N MET A 753 -16.51 4.15 -21.16
CA MET A 753 -15.73 3.12 -20.48
C MET A 753 -14.29 3.52 -20.22
N ILE A 754 -13.80 3.13 -19.04
CA ILE A 754 -12.39 3.25 -18.65
C ILE A 754 -11.60 2.06 -19.20
N MET A 755 -10.46 2.31 -19.84
CA MET A 755 -9.57 1.27 -20.36
C MET A 755 -8.10 1.73 -20.47
N PRO A 756 -7.11 0.81 -20.48
CA PRO A 756 -5.71 1.15 -20.70
C PRO A 756 -5.45 1.73 -22.10
N THR A 757 -4.51 2.67 -22.23
CA THR A 757 -4.14 3.30 -23.52
C THR A 757 -3.35 2.40 -24.46
N ARG A 758 -3.07 1.13 -24.09
CA ARG A 758 -2.28 0.20 -24.92
C ARG A 758 -2.86 -0.02 -26.31
N TRP A 759 -4.18 0.12 -26.46
CA TRP A 759 -4.84 0.03 -27.76
C TRP A 759 -4.41 1.14 -28.73
N TYR A 760 -3.93 2.29 -28.25
CA TYR A 760 -3.46 3.40 -29.10
C TYR A 760 -2.45 2.95 -30.14
N SER A 761 -1.57 2.02 -29.75
CA SER A 761 -0.55 1.48 -30.64
C SER A 761 -0.84 0.06 -31.12
N GLY A 762 -1.76 -0.67 -30.49
CA GLY A 762 -2.16 -2.04 -30.86
C GLY A 762 -1.21 -3.13 -30.35
N GLY A 763 -1.08 -4.22 -31.10
CA GLY A 763 -0.35 -5.43 -30.72
C GLY A 763 -1.08 -6.34 -29.71
N LYS A 764 -0.58 -7.58 -29.53
CA LYS A 764 -1.17 -8.61 -28.64
C LYS A 764 -2.70 -8.81 -28.81
N GLY A 765 -3.20 -8.78 -30.05
CA GLY A 765 -4.62 -8.96 -30.36
C GLY A 765 -5.46 -7.68 -30.34
N LEU A 766 -4.84 -6.49 -30.22
CA LEU A 766 -5.54 -5.20 -30.21
C LEU A 766 -5.47 -4.44 -31.55
N ASP A 767 -4.79 -4.98 -32.57
CA ASP A 767 -4.62 -4.26 -33.85
C ASP A 767 -5.97 -3.99 -34.53
N ASP A 768 -6.84 -5.00 -34.62
CA ASP A 768 -8.18 -4.85 -35.20
C ASP A 768 -9.05 -3.92 -34.36
N PHE A 769 -9.02 -4.06 -33.03
CA PHE A 769 -9.75 -3.19 -32.12
C PHE A 769 -9.33 -1.72 -32.25
N ARG A 770 -8.01 -1.46 -32.33
CA ARG A 770 -7.47 -0.11 -32.57
C ARG A 770 -7.97 0.44 -33.90
N ASP A 771 -7.89 -0.35 -34.96
CA ASP A 771 -8.31 0.08 -36.28
C ASP A 771 -9.82 0.35 -36.31
N GLN A 772 -10.64 -0.45 -35.61
CA GLN A 772 -12.06 -0.16 -35.41
C GLN A 772 -12.29 1.17 -34.67
N MET A 773 -11.63 1.38 -33.52
CA MET A 773 -11.78 2.61 -32.74
C MET A 773 -11.29 3.86 -33.48
N LEU A 774 -10.22 3.76 -34.27
CA LEU A 774 -9.71 4.86 -35.10
C LEU A 774 -10.67 5.26 -36.24
N ASN A 775 -11.46 4.32 -36.75
CA ASN A 775 -12.41 4.55 -37.83
C ASN A 775 -13.85 4.75 -37.32
N ASP A 776 -14.07 4.71 -36.01
CA ASP A 776 -15.39 4.90 -35.41
C ASP A 776 -15.76 6.39 -35.40
N ILE A 777 -16.82 6.76 -36.11
CA ILE A 777 -17.27 8.15 -36.24
C ILE A 777 -18.01 8.67 -35.00
N HIS A 778 -18.42 7.77 -34.10
CA HIS A 778 -19.32 8.11 -33.00
C HIS A 778 -18.60 8.53 -31.71
N ILE A 779 -17.26 8.51 -31.68
CA ILE A 779 -16.47 8.93 -30.51
C ILE A 779 -16.45 10.48 -30.46
N SER A 780 -17.21 11.03 -29.52
CA SER A 780 -17.31 12.48 -29.29
C SER A 780 -16.20 13.00 -28.39
N GLU A 781 -15.84 12.25 -27.34
CA GLU A 781 -14.79 12.65 -26.39
C GLU A 781 -13.78 11.51 -26.12
N LEU A 782 -12.51 11.87 -25.91
CA LEU A 782 -11.45 10.96 -25.45
C LEU A 782 -10.63 11.65 -24.35
N HIS A 783 -10.61 11.05 -23.16
CA HIS A 783 -9.88 11.53 -21.99
C HIS A 783 -8.66 10.65 -21.75
N ASP A 784 -7.46 11.18 -22.01
CA ASP A 784 -6.18 10.48 -21.95
C ASP A 784 -5.35 10.90 -20.73
N PHE A 785 -5.17 9.99 -19.78
CA PHE A 785 -4.35 10.18 -18.59
C PHE A 785 -2.98 9.52 -18.78
N LEU A 786 -1.93 10.34 -18.86
CA LEU A 786 -0.56 9.84 -19.03
C LEU A 786 -0.06 9.10 -17.80
N LYS A 787 -0.44 9.57 -16.62
CA LYS A 787 -0.10 9.02 -15.31
C LYS A 787 -1.35 8.43 -14.67
N PRO A 788 -1.51 7.09 -14.65
CA PRO A 788 -2.68 6.45 -14.04
C PRO A 788 -2.84 6.78 -12.55
N GLU A 789 -1.77 7.19 -11.87
CA GLU A 789 -1.78 7.60 -10.47
C GLU A 789 -2.65 8.84 -10.21
N LEU A 790 -2.95 9.64 -11.26
CA LEU A 790 -3.91 10.75 -11.19
C LEU A 790 -5.35 10.26 -10.97
N VAL A 791 -5.65 9.02 -11.37
CA VAL A 791 -6.96 8.38 -11.24
C VAL A 791 -6.93 7.34 -10.14
N PHE A 792 -5.98 6.40 -10.18
CA PHE A 792 -5.86 5.30 -9.24
C PHE A 792 -4.57 5.40 -8.44
N LYS A 793 -4.68 5.80 -7.17
CA LYS A 793 -3.54 5.84 -6.25
C LYS A 793 -3.01 4.42 -5.97
N ASN A 794 -1.70 4.29 -5.82
CA ASN A 794 -1.01 3.03 -5.46
C ASN A 794 -1.12 1.88 -6.49
N ILE A 795 -1.35 2.17 -7.77
CA ILE A 795 -1.39 1.15 -8.84
C ILE A 795 -0.26 1.35 -9.84
N ASN A 796 0.55 0.31 -10.04
CA ASN A 796 1.61 0.30 -11.05
C ASN A 796 1.03 -0.09 -12.44
N LEU A 797 0.24 0.80 -13.03
CA LEU A 797 -0.29 0.64 -14.39
C LEU A 797 0.60 1.40 -15.38
N ARG A 798 1.49 0.69 -16.08
CA ARG A 798 2.37 1.32 -17.09
C ARG A 798 1.66 1.54 -18.43
N GLY A 799 1.87 2.73 -19.01
CA GLY A 799 1.43 3.12 -20.36
C GLY A 799 0.35 4.20 -20.39
N GLY A 800 -0.36 4.44 -19.29
CA GLY A 800 -1.48 5.38 -19.20
C GLY A 800 -2.84 4.69 -19.20
N ILE A 801 -3.87 5.50 -18.96
CA ILE A 801 -5.27 5.07 -18.95
C ILE A 801 -6.14 6.11 -19.63
N CYS A 802 -7.25 5.69 -20.25
CA CYS A 802 -8.20 6.59 -20.85
C CYS A 802 -9.64 6.20 -20.51
N TYR A 803 -10.56 7.14 -20.69
CA TYR A 803 -11.94 6.80 -21.02
C TYR A 803 -12.38 7.56 -22.25
N PHE A 804 -13.40 7.07 -22.93
CA PHE A 804 -13.98 7.71 -24.10
C PHE A 804 -15.47 7.90 -23.88
N PHE A 805 -16.06 8.87 -24.58
CA PHE A 805 -17.50 9.05 -24.70
C PHE A 805 -17.90 8.80 -26.15
N TRP A 806 -18.80 7.85 -26.34
CA TRP A 806 -19.31 7.41 -27.64
C TRP A 806 -20.81 7.67 -27.67
N VAL A 807 -21.29 8.27 -28.76
CA VAL A 807 -22.69 8.68 -28.92
C VAL A 807 -23.16 8.21 -30.29
N LYS A 808 -24.22 7.39 -30.32
CA LYS A 808 -24.69 6.69 -31.52
C LYS A 808 -24.98 7.60 -32.71
N ASP A 809 -25.48 8.80 -32.46
CA ASP A 809 -25.84 9.76 -33.52
C ASP A 809 -24.74 10.80 -33.78
N PHE A 810 -23.57 10.67 -33.15
CA PHE A 810 -22.44 11.57 -33.37
C PHE A 810 -21.65 11.21 -34.63
N ASP A 811 -21.21 12.23 -35.36
CA ASP A 811 -20.39 12.11 -36.56
C ASP A 811 -19.12 12.97 -36.43
N ASN A 812 -18.03 12.34 -36.00
CA ASN A 812 -16.74 12.96 -35.84
C ASN A 812 -16.05 13.31 -37.18
N ALA A 813 -16.58 12.84 -38.31
CA ALA A 813 -16.11 13.29 -39.63
C ALA A 813 -16.56 14.73 -39.91
N LYS A 814 -17.64 15.20 -39.25
CA LYS A 814 -18.15 16.57 -39.33
C LYS A 814 -17.68 17.43 -38.16
N ASN A 815 -17.79 16.92 -36.93
CA ASN A 815 -17.60 17.72 -35.71
C ASN A 815 -16.25 17.52 -35.02
N LEU A 816 -15.44 16.55 -35.47
CA LEU A 816 -14.19 16.10 -34.85
C LEU A 816 -14.37 15.62 -33.40
N THR A 817 -13.38 14.88 -32.87
CA THR A 817 -13.40 14.37 -31.49
C THR A 817 -12.73 15.37 -30.56
N LYS A 818 -13.31 15.60 -29.37
CA LYS A 818 -12.70 16.39 -28.30
C LYS A 818 -11.76 15.51 -27.48
N VAL A 819 -10.48 15.83 -27.49
CA VAL A 819 -9.42 15.07 -26.82
C VAL A 819 -8.87 15.86 -25.63
N PHE A 820 -8.99 15.29 -24.44
CA PHE A 820 -8.49 15.84 -23.18
C PHE A 820 -7.23 15.07 -22.78
N THR A 821 -6.10 15.76 -22.60
CA THR A 821 -4.82 15.13 -22.22
C THR A 821 -4.40 15.59 -20.83
N TYR A 822 -4.29 14.65 -19.89
CA TYR A 822 -3.93 14.89 -18.49
C TYR A 822 -2.49 14.41 -18.24
N GLU A 823 -1.59 15.35 -17.97
CA GLU A 823 -0.15 15.05 -17.82
C GLU A 823 0.25 14.90 -16.34
N ASN A 824 0.06 15.95 -15.55
CA ASN A 824 0.52 16.03 -14.15
C ASN A 824 -0.60 16.37 -13.15
N SER A 825 -1.81 16.70 -13.62
CA SER A 825 -2.95 17.08 -12.79
C SER A 825 -4.27 16.73 -13.48
N LEU A 826 -5.39 16.89 -12.78
CA LEU A 826 -6.75 16.73 -13.34
C LEU A 826 -7.21 17.93 -14.19
N ASN A 827 -6.30 18.83 -14.58
CA ASN A 827 -6.53 19.92 -15.52
C ASN A 827 -5.95 19.53 -16.89
N PRO A 828 -6.80 19.22 -17.89
CA PRO A 828 -6.32 18.71 -19.17
C PRO A 828 -5.97 19.80 -20.17
N ASN A 829 -5.07 19.48 -21.10
CA ASN A 829 -4.96 20.16 -22.38
C ASN A 829 -6.09 19.65 -23.31
N VAL A 830 -6.93 20.55 -23.82
CA VAL A 830 -8.10 20.19 -24.65
C VAL A 830 -7.85 20.53 -26.11
N ASN A 831 -8.11 19.57 -27.00
CA ASN A 831 -7.96 19.74 -28.45
C ASN A 831 -9.16 19.14 -29.18
N ILE A 832 -9.56 19.74 -30.31
CA ILE A 832 -10.61 19.19 -31.18
C ILE A 832 -9.93 18.68 -32.46
N ARG A 833 -9.94 17.35 -32.68
CA ARG A 833 -9.19 16.71 -33.77
C ARG A 833 -9.73 15.34 -34.15
N SER A 834 -9.36 14.87 -35.34
CA SER A 834 -9.55 13.46 -35.71
C SER A 834 -8.63 12.56 -34.88
N LEU A 835 -9.16 11.44 -34.38
CA LEU A 835 -8.34 10.40 -33.74
C LEU A 835 -7.41 9.73 -34.74
N LYS A 836 -7.89 9.53 -35.98
CA LYS A 836 -7.09 9.00 -37.09
C LYS A 836 -6.23 10.09 -37.70
N THR A 837 -4.92 9.95 -37.55
CA THR A 837 -3.93 10.83 -38.20
C THR A 837 -3.56 10.25 -39.57
N GLN A 838 -3.48 11.10 -40.61
CA GLN A 838 -3.17 10.67 -41.97
C GLN A 838 -1.82 9.93 -42.06
N GLY A 839 -1.83 8.75 -42.70
CA GLY A 839 -0.64 7.90 -42.81
C GLY A 839 -0.13 7.39 -41.47
N SER A 840 -1.01 7.28 -40.46
CA SER A 840 -0.76 6.61 -39.19
C SER A 840 -1.89 5.63 -38.89
N ASN A 841 -1.51 4.42 -38.48
CA ASN A 841 -2.42 3.42 -37.94
C ASN A 841 -2.39 3.39 -36.40
N ILE A 842 -1.88 4.44 -35.74
CA ILE A 842 -1.85 4.54 -34.27
C ILE A 842 -2.44 5.88 -33.83
N VAL A 843 -2.95 5.93 -32.60
CA VAL A 843 -3.36 7.18 -31.95
C VAL A 843 -2.09 7.93 -31.52
N ILE A 844 -1.92 9.15 -32.04
CA ILE A 844 -0.83 10.05 -31.63
C ILE A 844 -1.35 10.91 -30.48
N ARG A 845 -0.81 10.72 -29.28
CA ARG A 845 -1.34 11.30 -28.03
C ARG A 845 -1.39 12.82 -28.06
N HIS A 846 -0.26 13.47 -28.32
CA HIS A 846 -0.14 14.93 -28.27
C HIS A 846 -0.49 15.59 -29.60
N SER A 847 -1.26 16.68 -29.57
CA SER A 847 -1.60 17.45 -30.77
C SER A 847 -0.38 18.14 -31.39
N GLN A 848 0.53 18.66 -30.56
CA GLN A 848 1.79 19.26 -31.03
C GLN A 848 2.63 18.25 -31.84
N ALA A 849 2.60 16.96 -31.45
CA ALA A 849 3.27 15.92 -32.22
C ALA A 849 2.65 15.72 -33.61
N ILE A 850 1.32 15.85 -33.75
CA ILE A 850 0.64 15.79 -35.05
C ILE A 850 1.07 16.97 -35.94
N GLU A 851 1.13 18.18 -35.39
CA GLU A 851 1.55 19.38 -36.14
C GLU A 851 2.98 19.25 -36.66
N ILE A 852 3.91 18.81 -35.79
CA ILE A 852 5.31 18.51 -36.16
C ILE A 852 5.36 17.45 -37.25
N LEU A 853 4.63 16.33 -37.09
CA LEU A 853 4.60 15.26 -38.08
C LEU A 853 4.03 15.72 -39.42
N LYS A 854 3.02 16.58 -39.41
CA LYS A 854 2.43 17.15 -40.63
C LYS A 854 3.47 17.95 -41.40
N LYS A 855 4.19 18.86 -40.74
CA LYS A 855 5.27 19.64 -41.36
C LYS A 855 6.35 18.73 -41.94
N VAL A 856 6.81 17.77 -41.15
CA VAL A 856 7.89 16.85 -41.54
C VAL A 856 7.49 15.98 -42.73
N LYS A 857 6.28 15.40 -42.72
CA LYS A 857 5.75 14.59 -43.82
C LYS A 857 5.42 15.38 -45.07
N SER A 858 5.01 16.65 -44.93
CA SER A 858 4.70 17.53 -46.06
C SER A 858 5.95 18.06 -46.77
N HIS A 859 7.13 17.91 -46.17
CA HIS A 859 8.37 18.37 -46.78
C HIS A 859 8.66 17.57 -48.07
N PRO A 860 9.01 18.21 -49.21
CA PRO A 860 9.15 17.53 -50.51
C PRO A 860 10.15 16.37 -50.54
N THR A 861 11.13 16.38 -49.65
CA THR A 861 12.18 15.34 -49.54
C THR A 861 11.87 14.26 -48.52
N PHE A 862 10.68 14.25 -47.92
CA PHE A 862 10.31 13.25 -46.92
C PHE A 862 10.25 11.85 -47.53
N GLN A 863 11.10 10.97 -47.02
CA GLN A 863 11.02 9.53 -47.21
C GLN A 863 11.16 8.86 -45.85
N SER A 864 10.34 7.85 -45.59
CA SER A 864 10.34 7.17 -44.28
C SER A 864 11.58 6.30 -44.09
N PHE A 865 12.19 6.37 -42.90
CA PHE A 865 13.30 5.49 -42.54
C PHE A 865 12.87 4.03 -42.30
N GLU A 866 11.56 3.75 -42.15
CA GLU A 866 11.02 2.40 -41.86
C GLU A 866 11.60 1.30 -42.78
N ASN A 867 11.72 1.58 -44.08
CA ASN A 867 12.22 0.62 -45.07
C ASN A 867 13.73 0.39 -45.01
N HIS A 868 14.46 1.22 -44.28
CA HIS A 868 15.92 1.12 -44.08
C HIS A 868 16.29 0.52 -42.72
N ILE A 869 15.29 -0.03 -42.01
CA ILE A 869 15.47 -0.74 -40.74
C ILE A 869 15.20 -2.23 -40.95
N SER A 870 16.11 -3.08 -40.48
CA SER A 870 15.95 -4.53 -40.59
C SER A 870 14.74 -5.07 -39.83
N ALA A 871 14.10 -6.11 -40.38
CA ALA A 871 13.15 -6.94 -39.65
C ALA A 871 13.80 -7.73 -38.49
N LEU A 872 12.96 -8.41 -37.68
CA LEU A 872 13.42 -9.27 -36.58
C LEU A 872 14.44 -10.32 -37.07
N ARG A 873 15.47 -10.57 -36.25
CA ARG A 873 16.62 -11.43 -36.56
C ARG A 873 17.29 -11.02 -37.88
N PRO A 874 18.05 -9.92 -37.91
CA PRO A 874 18.63 -9.41 -39.16
C PRO A 874 19.51 -10.42 -39.88
N PHE A 875 20.21 -11.28 -39.12
CA PHE A 875 21.08 -12.35 -39.64
C PHE A 875 20.62 -13.76 -39.22
N GLY A 876 19.39 -13.91 -38.71
CA GLY A 876 18.80 -15.22 -38.37
C GLY A 876 18.92 -15.65 -36.89
N PHE A 877 19.75 -14.97 -36.08
CA PHE A 877 20.07 -15.41 -34.72
C PHE A 877 19.15 -14.83 -33.62
N ARG A 878 18.66 -15.68 -32.71
CA ARG A 878 17.91 -15.26 -31.50
C ARG A 878 18.84 -14.63 -30.45
N GLY A 879 18.29 -13.98 -29.41
CA GLY A 879 19.06 -13.32 -28.36
C GLY A 879 19.86 -14.30 -27.49
N TYR A 880 19.31 -15.49 -27.24
CA TYR A 880 19.98 -16.56 -26.51
C TYR A 880 21.06 -17.30 -27.32
N PHE A 881 21.21 -16.99 -28.62
CA PHE A 881 22.26 -17.57 -29.47
C PHE A 881 23.68 -17.32 -28.92
N THR A 882 23.84 -16.28 -28.10
CA THR A 882 25.08 -15.98 -27.37
C THR A 882 25.54 -17.06 -26.38
N LYS A 883 24.72 -18.08 -26.12
CA LYS A 883 25.02 -19.28 -25.34
C LYS A 883 25.27 -20.54 -26.20
N ASN A 884 25.06 -20.45 -27.51
CA ASN A 884 25.25 -21.57 -28.44
C ASN A 884 26.76 -21.80 -28.69
N LYS A 885 27.18 -23.06 -28.86
CA LYS A 885 28.58 -23.44 -29.17
C LYS A 885 29.11 -22.77 -30.45
N GLN A 886 28.26 -22.44 -31.41
CA GLN A 886 28.63 -21.72 -32.64
C GLN A 886 29.00 -20.24 -32.38
N PHE A 887 28.57 -19.66 -31.26
CA PHE A 887 28.98 -18.32 -30.85
C PHE A 887 30.33 -18.40 -30.12
N ARG A 888 31.43 -18.37 -30.89
CA ARG A 888 32.79 -18.62 -30.38
C ARG A 888 33.38 -17.37 -29.76
N SER A 889 34.19 -17.52 -28.70
CA SER A 889 34.86 -16.39 -28.02
C SER A 889 36.11 -15.88 -28.76
N SER A 890 36.71 -16.68 -29.64
CA SER A 890 37.83 -16.29 -30.49
C SER A 890 37.58 -16.66 -31.97
N LYS A 891 38.39 -16.07 -32.84
CA LYS A 891 38.39 -16.34 -34.30
C LYS A 891 39.21 -17.59 -34.68
N ASP A 892 39.85 -18.24 -33.71
CA ASP A 892 40.82 -19.30 -33.98
C ASP A 892 40.12 -20.53 -34.55
N GLY A 893 40.67 -21.10 -35.62
CA GLY A 893 40.08 -22.23 -36.34
C GLY A 893 38.98 -21.86 -37.35
N LEU A 894 38.62 -20.58 -37.50
CA LEU A 894 37.67 -20.11 -38.54
C LEU A 894 38.40 -19.69 -39.81
N LYS A 895 37.83 -20.00 -40.99
CA LYS A 895 38.39 -19.68 -42.31
C LYS A 895 38.08 -18.23 -42.74
N ASP A 896 36.83 -17.80 -42.64
CA ASP A 896 36.39 -16.42 -42.88
C ASP A 896 35.57 -15.90 -41.69
N PRO A 897 36.25 -15.48 -40.60
CA PRO A 897 35.59 -15.10 -39.37
C PRO A 897 34.78 -13.80 -39.52
N VAL A 898 33.54 -13.83 -39.03
CA VAL A 898 32.61 -12.70 -38.94
C VAL A 898 32.30 -12.41 -37.48
N ILE A 899 32.37 -11.14 -37.08
CA ILE A 899 32.08 -10.71 -35.71
C ILE A 899 30.56 -10.62 -35.51
N CYS A 900 30.02 -11.22 -34.46
CA CYS A 900 28.61 -11.14 -34.07
C CYS A 900 28.41 -10.43 -32.73
N TYR A 901 27.57 -9.40 -32.75
CA TYR A 901 27.18 -8.65 -31.54
C TYR A 901 25.91 -9.23 -30.90
N GLY A 902 26.05 -9.71 -29.67
CA GLY A 902 25.00 -10.13 -28.74
C GLY A 902 24.59 -9.03 -27.76
N LYS A 903 23.49 -9.23 -27.02
CA LYS A 903 22.98 -8.31 -25.99
C LYS A 903 24.12 -7.73 -25.13
N GLY A 904 24.10 -6.42 -24.88
CA GLY A 904 25.15 -5.74 -24.11
C GLY A 904 26.49 -5.62 -24.85
N LYS A 905 26.48 -5.65 -26.19
CA LYS A 905 27.66 -5.66 -27.08
C LYS A 905 28.60 -6.84 -26.83
N LYS A 906 28.09 -7.98 -26.34
CA LYS A 906 28.86 -9.22 -26.23
C LYS A 906 29.38 -9.62 -27.61
N ILE A 907 30.68 -9.81 -27.75
CA ILE A 907 31.34 -10.14 -29.02
C ILE A 907 31.51 -11.66 -29.10
N GLY A 908 31.19 -12.22 -30.27
CA GLY A 908 31.54 -13.59 -30.64
C GLY A 908 31.88 -13.70 -32.11
N TYR A 909 32.38 -14.85 -32.53
CA TYR A 909 32.86 -15.11 -33.88
C TYR A 909 32.13 -16.29 -34.52
N LEU A 910 31.74 -16.12 -35.77
CA LEU A 910 31.07 -17.12 -36.62
C LEU A 910 31.84 -17.29 -37.92
N GLU A 911 31.75 -18.48 -38.51
CA GLU A 911 32.18 -18.71 -39.89
C GLU A 911 31.17 -18.04 -40.84
N ARG A 912 31.64 -17.41 -41.92
CA ARG A 912 30.74 -16.75 -42.89
C ARG A 912 29.64 -17.69 -43.39
N SER A 913 29.96 -18.96 -43.65
CA SER A 913 29.02 -19.95 -44.18
C SER A 913 27.89 -20.31 -43.20
N GLU A 914 28.02 -19.97 -41.91
CA GLU A 914 26.98 -20.19 -40.90
C GLU A 914 25.84 -19.14 -40.97
N ILE A 915 25.97 -18.10 -41.80
CA ILE A 915 25.06 -16.96 -41.84
C ILE A 915 24.19 -17.03 -43.11
N ALA A 916 23.01 -17.64 -42.99
CA ALA A 916 22.10 -17.83 -44.12
C ALA A 916 21.28 -16.58 -44.49
N LYS A 917 20.96 -15.71 -43.52
CA LYS A 917 20.05 -14.57 -43.72
C LYS A 917 20.83 -13.27 -43.94
N ASN A 918 20.45 -12.52 -44.97
CA ASN A 918 21.08 -11.25 -45.37
C ASN A 918 22.62 -11.30 -45.53
N PRO A 919 23.19 -12.31 -46.21
CA PRO A 919 24.65 -12.44 -46.35
C PRO A 919 25.29 -11.24 -47.06
N ALA A 920 24.58 -10.62 -48.02
CA ALA A 920 25.03 -9.43 -48.72
C ALA A 920 25.21 -8.19 -47.83
N TRP A 921 24.69 -8.20 -46.60
CA TRP A 921 24.88 -7.09 -45.65
C TRP A 921 26.19 -7.23 -44.87
N ILE A 922 26.81 -8.41 -44.81
CA ILE A 922 28.00 -8.68 -43.98
C ILE A 922 29.15 -7.72 -44.33
N ASP A 923 29.42 -7.51 -45.62
CA ASP A 923 30.55 -6.69 -46.10
C ASP A 923 30.26 -5.20 -46.24
N LYS A 924 29.05 -4.77 -45.90
CA LYS A 924 28.65 -3.36 -45.97
C LYS A 924 28.91 -2.66 -44.66
N TYR A 925 29.18 -1.36 -44.71
CA TYR A 925 29.00 -0.53 -43.53
C TYR A 925 27.51 -0.44 -43.20
N LYS A 926 27.20 -0.50 -41.91
CA LYS A 926 25.84 -0.38 -41.38
C LYS A 926 25.87 0.25 -39.99
N VAL A 927 24.73 0.64 -39.46
CA VAL A 927 24.62 1.08 -38.06
C VAL A 927 23.78 0.07 -37.29
N PHE A 928 24.23 -0.30 -36.09
CA PHE A 928 23.47 -1.14 -35.16
C PHE A 928 22.88 -0.27 -34.06
N THR A 929 21.63 -0.54 -33.69
CA THR A 929 20.99 0.09 -32.53
C THR A 929 20.20 -0.95 -31.72
N PRO A 930 20.17 -0.86 -30.37
CA PRO A 930 19.40 -1.77 -29.54
C PRO A 930 17.94 -1.78 -29.95
N ARG A 931 17.40 -2.99 -30.11
CA ARG A 931 15.97 -3.18 -30.38
C ARG A 931 15.11 -2.76 -29.18
N ALA A 932 15.53 -3.12 -27.97
CA ALA A 932 14.92 -2.63 -26.75
C ALA A 932 15.60 -1.31 -26.34
N ASN A 933 14.85 -0.21 -26.30
CA ASN A 933 15.32 1.09 -25.83
C ASN A 933 14.20 1.86 -25.13
N ASN A 934 14.55 2.87 -24.34
CA ASN A 934 13.62 3.54 -23.43
C ASN A 934 13.04 4.85 -23.99
N ILE A 935 13.38 5.23 -25.23
CA ILE A 935 12.84 6.41 -25.92
C ILE A 935 11.32 6.40 -25.92
N GLY A 936 10.70 7.45 -25.39
CA GLY A 936 9.22 7.55 -25.36
C GLY A 936 8.55 6.58 -24.39
N THR A 937 9.29 6.04 -23.41
CA THR A 937 8.74 5.19 -22.35
C THR A 937 8.75 5.92 -21.01
N GLU A 938 8.13 5.34 -19.98
CA GLU A 938 8.10 5.89 -18.62
C GLU A 938 9.46 5.91 -17.90
N LEU A 939 10.51 5.33 -18.51
CA LEU A 939 11.85 5.27 -17.92
C LEU A 939 12.67 6.51 -18.27
N ASN A 940 13.49 6.96 -17.32
CA ASN A 940 14.18 8.26 -17.34
C ASN A 940 15.32 8.42 -18.37
N ASP A 941 15.54 7.43 -19.24
CA ASP A 941 16.65 7.38 -20.21
C ASP A 941 16.09 7.33 -21.65
N ASP A 942 16.27 8.39 -22.46
CA ASP A 942 15.86 8.40 -23.87
C ASP A 942 17.02 8.05 -24.83
N ASN A 943 17.99 7.23 -24.42
CA ASN A 943 19.17 6.95 -25.24
C ASN A 943 18.88 5.98 -26.41
N LEU A 944 19.27 6.39 -27.62
CA LEU A 944 19.35 5.53 -28.81
C LEU A 944 20.82 5.17 -29.07
N ASN A 945 21.36 4.22 -28.31
CA ASN A 945 22.79 3.89 -28.32
C ASN A 945 23.22 3.19 -29.62
N THR A 946 23.49 3.98 -30.66
CA THR A 946 23.96 3.47 -31.95
C THR A 946 25.46 3.18 -31.94
N PHE A 947 25.89 2.23 -32.76
CA PHE A 947 27.30 2.01 -33.05
C PHE A 947 27.49 1.52 -34.48
N ILE A 948 28.68 1.74 -35.03
CA ILE A 948 28.98 1.43 -36.44
C ILE A 948 29.33 -0.05 -36.57
N GLY A 949 28.62 -0.74 -37.46
CA GLY A 949 28.98 -2.06 -37.95
C GLY A 949 29.90 -1.94 -39.16
N HIS A 950 31.15 -2.34 -38.99
CA HIS A 950 32.14 -2.43 -40.07
C HIS A 950 31.86 -3.64 -40.99
N PRO A 951 32.44 -3.70 -42.19
CA PRO A 951 32.48 -4.94 -42.96
C PRO A 951 32.95 -6.13 -42.11
N LYS A 952 32.38 -7.32 -42.33
CA LYS A 952 32.55 -8.53 -41.50
C LYS A 952 31.98 -8.43 -40.08
N THR A 953 30.89 -7.69 -39.89
CA THR A 953 30.13 -7.66 -38.63
C THR A 953 28.65 -7.98 -38.81
N ILE A 954 28.03 -8.63 -37.83
CA ILE A 954 26.62 -8.99 -37.76
C ILE A 954 26.07 -8.82 -36.33
N CYS A 955 24.78 -9.06 -36.12
CA CYS A 955 24.16 -9.00 -34.80
C CYS A 955 23.07 -10.09 -34.60
N THR A 956 22.77 -10.36 -33.33
CA THR A 956 21.60 -11.13 -32.91
C THR A 956 20.34 -10.26 -32.88
N GLU A 957 19.15 -10.85 -32.65
CA GLU A 957 17.86 -10.12 -32.54
C GLU A 957 17.81 -9.04 -31.45
N SER A 958 18.84 -8.93 -30.60
CA SER A 958 18.97 -7.86 -29.60
C SER A 958 19.19 -6.47 -30.25
N TYR A 959 19.60 -6.43 -31.52
CA TYR A 959 19.83 -5.20 -32.29
C TYR A 959 19.01 -5.20 -33.58
N VAL A 960 18.76 -4.01 -34.09
CA VAL A 960 18.31 -3.80 -35.48
C VAL A 960 19.45 -3.17 -36.29
N VAL A 961 19.49 -3.51 -37.58
CA VAL A 961 20.42 -2.96 -38.57
C VAL A 961 19.75 -1.78 -39.26
N VAL A 962 20.48 -0.67 -39.34
CA VAL A 962 20.03 0.60 -39.90
C VAL A 962 20.89 0.92 -41.13
N GLY A 963 20.23 1.13 -42.27
CA GLY A 963 20.83 1.66 -43.49
C GLY A 963 21.78 0.72 -44.25
N ALA A 964 21.65 -0.60 -44.11
CA ALA A 964 22.52 -1.56 -44.82
C ALA A 964 22.38 -1.50 -46.35
N ASP A 965 21.30 -0.93 -46.85
CA ASP A 965 20.98 -0.71 -48.25
C ASP A 965 21.38 0.69 -48.77
N LEU A 966 21.70 1.64 -47.87
CA LEU A 966 22.05 3.03 -48.19
C LEU A 966 23.48 3.25 -48.71
N LYS A 967 24.19 2.17 -49.10
CA LYS A 967 25.59 2.20 -49.59
C LYS A 967 26.51 3.05 -48.69
N LEU A 968 26.41 2.83 -47.38
CA LEU A 968 27.17 3.60 -46.40
C LEU A 968 28.68 3.34 -46.50
N GLY A 969 29.47 4.33 -46.10
CA GLY A 969 30.91 4.23 -45.83
C GLY A 969 31.20 4.67 -44.40
N LYS A 970 32.49 4.75 -44.03
CA LYS A 970 32.91 5.12 -42.67
C LYS A 970 32.39 6.49 -42.22
N LYS A 971 32.50 7.51 -43.09
CA LYS A 971 32.04 8.89 -42.79
C LYS A 971 30.51 8.98 -42.74
N THR A 972 29.81 8.42 -43.73
CA THR A 972 28.34 8.48 -43.78
C THR A 972 27.68 7.65 -42.66
N SER A 973 28.29 6.55 -42.21
CA SER A 973 27.82 5.79 -41.04
C SER A 973 27.96 6.56 -39.73
N ARG A 974 29.01 7.38 -39.59
CA ARG A 974 29.16 8.30 -38.45
C ARG A 974 28.08 9.38 -38.46
N ASN A 975 27.80 9.95 -39.63
CA ASN A 975 26.74 10.96 -39.79
C ASN A 975 25.36 10.36 -39.46
N LEU A 976 25.06 9.15 -39.93
CA LEU A 976 23.85 8.41 -39.59
C LEU A 976 23.75 8.11 -38.08
N SER A 977 24.86 7.69 -37.45
CA SER A 977 24.92 7.48 -36.00
C SER A 977 24.64 8.78 -35.24
N LYS A 978 25.23 9.91 -35.64
CA LYS A 978 24.92 11.25 -35.09
C LYS A 978 23.45 11.60 -35.26
N TYR A 979 22.87 11.38 -36.44
CA TYR A 979 21.45 11.65 -36.70
C TYR A 979 20.51 10.94 -35.73
N PHE A 980 20.80 9.69 -35.38
CA PHE A 980 19.99 8.91 -34.42
C PHE A 980 20.15 9.36 -32.97
N THR A 981 21.16 10.18 -32.65
CA THR A 981 21.34 10.78 -31.32
C THR A 981 20.62 12.12 -31.14
N THR A 982 20.21 12.77 -32.24
CA THR A 982 19.53 14.06 -32.19
C THR A 982 18.17 13.95 -31.49
N LYS A 983 17.76 15.02 -30.80
CA LYS A 983 16.45 15.06 -30.14
C LYS A 983 15.33 14.98 -31.18
N PHE A 984 15.49 15.63 -32.32
CA PHE A 984 14.56 15.56 -33.45
C PHE A 984 14.26 14.12 -33.86
N THR A 985 15.29 13.30 -34.11
CA THR A 985 15.10 11.91 -34.59
C THR A 985 14.48 11.03 -33.51
N ARG A 986 14.95 11.17 -32.27
CA ARG A 986 14.43 10.41 -31.13
C ARG A 986 12.97 10.79 -30.82
N PHE A 987 12.59 12.04 -31.01
CA PHE A 987 11.19 12.47 -30.95
C PHE A 987 10.34 11.80 -32.03
N GLN A 988 10.76 11.83 -33.30
CA GLN A 988 9.98 11.15 -34.34
C GLN A 988 9.85 9.65 -34.12
N HIS A 989 10.91 9.04 -33.59
CA HIS A 989 10.91 7.63 -33.20
C HIS A 989 9.98 7.36 -32.01
N SER A 990 9.96 8.24 -30.99
CA SER A 990 9.09 8.09 -29.81
C SER A 990 7.62 8.14 -30.19
N VAL A 991 7.21 9.03 -31.11
CA VAL A 991 5.82 9.15 -31.55
C VAL A 991 5.32 7.89 -32.26
N GLY A 992 6.21 7.15 -32.94
CA GLY A 992 5.87 5.90 -33.63
C GLY A 992 5.88 4.65 -32.76
N LYS A 993 6.21 4.77 -31.47
CA LYS A 993 6.60 3.65 -30.60
C LYS A 993 5.69 3.54 -29.37
N ALA A 994 5.30 2.30 -29.05
CA ALA A 994 4.30 1.96 -28.03
C ALA A 994 4.87 1.47 -26.70
N SER A 995 6.04 0.85 -26.77
CA SER A 995 6.69 0.11 -25.69
C SER A 995 8.19 0.09 -25.97
N GLN A 996 9.01 -0.43 -25.07
CA GLN A 996 10.47 -0.51 -25.28
C GLN A 996 10.90 -1.21 -26.58
N ASP A 997 10.04 -2.05 -27.19
CA ASP A 997 10.36 -2.77 -28.43
C ASP A 997 10.32 -1.85 -29.67
N ALA A 998 11.48 -1.61 -30.28
CA ALA A 998 11.65 -0.79 -31.49
C ALA A 998 11.75 -1.65 -32.75
N THR A 999 10.61 -2.02 -33.33
CA THR A 999 10.52 -2.67 -34.66
C THR A 999 10.75 -1.65 -35.79
N SER A 1000 10.95 -2.11 -37.03
CA SER A 1000 11.08 -1.23 -38.20
C SER A 1000 9.92 -0.23 -38.32
N LYS A 1001 8.68 -0.68 -38.02
CA LYS A 1001 7.46 0.15 -38.03
C LYS A 1001 7.51 1.36 -37.11
N THR A 1002 8.33 1.33 -36.06
CA THR A 1002 8.47 2.46 -35.13
C THR A 1002 9.20 3.65 -35.76
N TYR A 1003 9.97 3.42 -36.83
CA TYR A 1003 10.73 4.45 -37.54
C TYR A 1003 9.96 5.12 -38.68
N LYS A 1004 8.65 4.85 -38.81
CA LYS A 1004 7.80 5.34 -39.92
C LYS A 1004 7.76 6.86 -40.06
N PHE A 1005 7.98 7.58 -38.97
CA PHE A 1005 7.96 9.05 -38.92
C PHE A 1005 9.35 9.68 -39.01
N VAL A 1006 10.41 8.88 -38.95
CA VAL A 1006 11.79 9.38 -39.04
C VAL A 1006 12.10 9.66 -40.52
N PRO A 1007 12.48 10.90 -40.89
CA PRO A 1007 12.79 11.22 -42.28
C PRO A 1007 14.22 10.79 -42.68
N LEU A 1008 14.36 10.11 -43.82
CA LEU A 1008 15.65 9.82 -44.43
C LEU A 1008 16.39 11.12 -44.79
N GLN A 1009 17.68 11.21 -44.41
CA GLN A 1009 18.56 12.33 -44.73
C GLN A 1009 19.64 11.93 -45.73
N ASN A 1010 20.22 12.92 -46.40
CA ASN A 1010 21.48 12.73 -47.12
C ASN A 1010 22.65 12.75 -46.12
N PHE A 1011 23.38 11.65 -46.00
CA PHE A 1011 24.53 11.54 -45.10
C PHE A 1011 25.88 11.79 -45.79
N THR A 1012 25.88 12.09 -47.09
CA THR A 1012 27.07 12.35 -47.90
C THR A 1012 27.55 13.80 -47.74
N GLU A 1013 28.63 14.15 -48.42
CA GLU A 1013 29.18 15.52 -48.43
C GLU A 1013 28.28 16.53 -49.15
N LYS A 1014 27.32 16.05 -49.96
CA LYS A 1014 26.31 16.88 -50.63
C LYS A 1014 25.05 17.12 -49.77
N SER A 1015 25.15 16.85 -48.47
CA SER A 1015 24.06 17.04 -47.52
C SER A 1015 23.74 18.52 -47.33
N ASP A 1016 22.46 18.85 -47.18
CA ASP A 1016 21.97 20.16 -46.75
C ASP A 1016 22.16 20.39 -45.24
N ILE A 1017 22.39 19.31 -44.48
CA ILE A 1017 22.78 19.33 -43.07
C ILE A 1017 24.30 19.21 -42.95
N ASP A 1018 24.91 20.13 -42.22
CA ASP A 1018 26.33 20.07 -41.85
C ASP A 1018 26.53 19.11 -40.66
N TRP A 1019 26.87 17.86 -41.00
CA TRP A 1019 27.15 16.78 -40.04
C TRP A 1019 28.44 16.95 -39.25
N SER A 1020 29.30 17.94 -39.58
CA SER A 1020 30.52 18.22 -38.82
C SER A 1020 30.23 18.89 -37.46
N LYS A 1021 29.07 19.55 -37.34
CA LYS A 1021 28.65 20.28 -36.14
C LYS A 1021 28.31 19.38 -34.94
N SER A 1022 28.06 20.04 -33.81
CA SER A 1022 27.57 19.43 -32.57
C SER A 1022 26.15 18.87 -32.75
N ILE A 1023 25.72 17.92 -31.90
CA ILE A 1023 24.36 17.36 -31.97
C ILE A 1023 23.30 18.46 -31.81
N ALA A 1024 23.50 19.39 -30.86
CA ALA A 1024 22.57 20.49 -30.63
C ALA A 1024 22.45 21.43 -31.86
N ASP A 1025 23.54 21.67 -32.59
CA ASP A 1025 23.48 22.49 -33.80
C ASP A 1025 22.92 21.73 -35.00
N ILE A 1026 23.08 20.39 -35.03
CA ILE A 1026 22.38 19.55 -36.01
C ILE A 1026 20.87 19.55 -35.74
N ASP A 1027 20.43 19.48 -34.48
CA ASP A 1027 19.02 19.63 -34.10
C ASP A 1027 18.45 20.97 -34.60
N LYS A 1028 19.15 22.09 -34.38
CA LYS A 1028 18.74 23.41 -34.91
C LYS A 1028 18.61 23.42 -36.44
N GLN A 1029 19.52 22.74 -37.16
CA GLN A 1029 19.45 22.63 -38.62
C GLN A 1029 18.22 21.82 -39.06
N LEU A 1030 17.93 20.71 -38.37
CA LEU A 1030 16.76 19.87 -38.64
C LEU A 1030 15.45 20.63 -38.33
N TYR A 1031 15.39 21.37 -37.22
CA TYR A 1031 14.22 22.20 -36.88
C TYR A 1031 13.94 23.25 -37.95
N ARG A 1032 14.99 23.93 -38.45
CA ARG A 1032 14.86 24.90 -39.56
C ARG A 1032 14.43 24.23 -40.86
N LYS A 1033 15.05 23.10 -41.21
CA LYS A 1033 14.72 22.33 -42.44
C LYS A 1033 13.25 21.97 -42.51
N TYR A 1034 12.66 21.56 -41.37
CA TYR A 1034 11.26 21.17 -41.31
C TYR A 1034 10.31 22.30 -40.89
N GLY A 1035 10.78 23.55 -40.82
CA GLY A 1035 9.94 24.71 -40.53
C GLY A 1035 9.28 24.68 -39.15
N LEU A 1036 9.98 24.13 -38.14
CA LEU A 1036 9.45 24.06 -36.78
C LEU A 1036 9.50 25.43 -36.10
N ASP A 1037 8.40 25.80 -35.44
CA ASP A 1037 8.30 27.03 -34.67
C ASP A 1037 8.85 26.86 -33.25
N LYS A 1038 8.94 27.96 -32.48
CA LYS A 1038 9.50 27.93 -31.13
C LYS A 1038 8.72 27.00 -30.18
N ARG A 1039 7.39 26.95 -30.28
CA ARG A 1039 6.54 26.11 -29.42
C ARG A 1039 6.76 24.63 -29.71
N GLU A 1040 6.87 24.27 -30.99
CA GLU A 1040 7.15 22.89 -31.42
C GLU A 1040 8.57 22.45 -31.02
N ILE A 1041 9.56 23.35 -31.16
CA ILE A 1041 10.92 23.09 -30.71
C ILE A 1041 10.94 22.86 -29.19
N ASP A 1042 10.33 23.75 -28.41
CA ASP A 1042 10.29 23.63 -26.95
C ASP A 1042 9.56 22.35 -26.51
N PHE A 1043 8.53 21.94 -27.25
CA PHE A 1043 7.86 20.65 -27.05
C PHE A 1043 8.83 19.47 -27.23
N ILE A 1044 9.60 19.42 -28.32
CA ILE A 1044 10.62 18.38 -28.54
C ILE A 1044 11.69 18.40 -27.44
N GLU A 1045 12.19 19.59 -27.10
CA GLU A 1045 13.28 19.78 -26.15
C GLU A 1045 12.93 19.35 -24.72
N THR A 1046 11.65 19.52 -24.34
CA THR A 1046 11.11 19.11 -23.03
C THR A 1046 10.73 17.62 -22.99
N HIS A 1047 10.31 17.04 -24.12
CA HIS A 1047 9.86 15.65 -24.20
C HIS A 1047 10.98 14.64 -24.45
N ILE A 1048 12.13 15.07 -24.98
CA ILE A 1048 13.30 14.23 -25.22
C ILE A 1048 14.49 14.77 -24.44
N LYS A 1049 15.01 13.96 -23.52
CA LYS A 1049 16.20 14.36 -22.73
C LYS A 1049 17.47 14.40 -23.60
N ALA A 1050 18.40 15.28 -23.22
CA ALA A 1050 19.74 15.29 -23.81
C ALA A 1050 20.47 13.97 -23.48
N MET A 1051 21.24 13.45 -24.43
CA MET A 1051 22.14 12.32 -24.15
C MET A 1051 23.34 12.84 -23.36
N HIS A 1052 23.73 12.12 -22.30
CA HIS A 1052 24.95 12.40 -21.51
C HIS A 1052 26.14 11.62 -22.04
#